data_AF-A0A210R274-F1
#
_entry.id   AF-A0A210R274-F1
#
_cell.length_a   1.000
_cell.length_b   1.000
_cell.length_c   1.000
_cell.angle_alpha   90.00
_cell.angle_beta   90.00
_cell.angle_gamma   90.00
#
_symmetry.space_group_name_H-M   'P 1'
#
loop_
_entity.id
_entity.type
_entity.pdbx_description
1 polymer ?
#
loop_
_entity_poly.entity_id
_entity_poly.type
_entity_poly.pdbx_seq_one_letter_code
_entity_poly.pdbx_strand_id
1 'polypeptide(L)'
;MEGSVINEGFEMSEQKENIKYLDVPATNGTSPSVEKRQGFKGSTEKSDDGQRVLPAISTTIQKEEAETEQTTTDLIYKISSYVPPHLTLMFAFQQALLSISGSLAVSLLVAEVVCAEDNDEFKAKLLSSTLFMNGLTTFLMVTLGIRLPLYQGATTDYVAPLLAMSQLDTGRCNGTRPITVFNNITNTTETKFPEGSDEIILHSIQALQGSLLAAGAVHFLLGATGLVGFLLRFIGPITIVPTILLIGIYMTKAVIKFAQVNWPLSLMTCAIAIILSLYLAKMKTPLPMWSRKKSWHVIRYPLHQVFAILIALVVGWVMCAVLTTAGMFSMDRDHKDFYSRTDARTDIVQRASWFHFPYPGQFGPMRFDVSVFVGFMVATIVSILDSIGDYYACASICKVPPPPAHGVNRGIAIEGFCSALSGVIGCGHATTTYGGNIGAIGLTRVASRYVFMAVALIYIIFGLIGKVSAVFITIPYPVLGGVLMVMFGAFNGVVLSNLQAVSLSSTRNLTIIGTALFVGLMVPQWVKDYDKPINTGNKDADDVITMLLGNPNLTGGVLACFLDNTIPGTREERGLAAWEALEDNPSANYSEGYEVYNPLFFDKVKHFKILKFLPFMPAPQVKGLKRKRFLSLDLGNHHGMTGAYTTTR
;
A
#
# COMPACT_ATOMS: atom_id res chain seq x y z
N MET A 1 -12.69 55.21 -29.74
CA MET A 1 -11.94 55.00 -31.00
C MET A 1 -11.40 53.58 -30.88
N GLU A 2 -12.24 52.59 -31.23
CA GLU A 2 -12.27 51.94 -32.56
C GLU A 2 -10.88 51.38 -32.90
N GLY A 3 -10.66 50.09 -33.12
CA GLY A 3 -11.54 48.94 -33.32
C GLY A 3 -10.80 47.97 -34.23
N SER A 4 -10.82 46.68 -33.94
CA SER A 4 -10.93 45.62 -34.95
C SER A 4 -11.10 44.26 -34.28
N VAL A 5 -12.25 43.70 -34.58
CA VAL A 5 -12.74 42.37 -34.24
C VAL A 5 -12.26 41.41 -35.33
N ILE A 6 -11.77 40.23 -34.97
CA ILE A 6 -11.81 39.06 -35.86
C ILE A 6 -12.51 37.95 -35.09
N ASN A 7 -13.68 37.62 -35.59
CA ASN A 7 -14.63 36.63 -35.11
C ASN A 7 -14.61 35.53 -36.18
N GLU A 8 -14.09 34.35 -35.87
CA GLU A 8 -14.26 33.17 -36.73
C GLU A 8 -15.25 32.23 -36.04
N GLY A 9 -16.51 32.33 -36.48
CA GLY A 9 -17.51 31.31 -36.26
C GLY A 9 -17.32 30.18 -37.27
N PHE A 10 -17.46 28.94 -36.80
CA PHE A 10 -17.64 27.79 -37.68
C PHE A 10 -19.13 27.44 -37.72
N GLU A 11 -19.78 27.85 -38.79
CA GLU A 11 -21.12 27.43 -39.15
C GLU A 11 -21.14 25.98 -39.66
N MET A 12 -22.25 25.33 -39.32
CA MET A 12 -22.60 23.95 -39.58
C MET A 12 -23.15 23.85 -41.01
N SER A 13 -22.42 23.22 -41.94
CA SER A 13 -22.93 22.90 -43.28
C SER A 13 -23.27 21.42 -43.40
N GLU A 14 -24.57 21.14 -43.51
CA GLU A 14 -25.14 19.86 -43.92
C GLU A 14 -24.67 19.49 -45.35
N GLN A 15 -23.96 18.37 -45.51
CA GLN A 15 -23.79 17.70 -46.79
C GLN A 15 -24.16 16.23 -46.64
N LYS A 16 -25.32 15.87 -47.21
CA LYS A 16 -25.78 14.51 -47.43
C LYS A 16 -24.90 13.85 -48.50
N GLU A 17 -24.16 12.81 -48.12
CA GLU A 17 -23.69 11.81 -49.09
C GLU A 17 -23.94 10.39 -48.58
N ASN A 18 -24.71 9.66 -49.38
CA ASN A 18 -25.02 8.24 -49.26
C ASN A 18 -23.76 7.41 -49.52
N ILE A 19 -23.37 6.53 -48.59
CA ILE A 19 -22.47 5.41 -48.91
C ILE A 19 -23.10 4.10 -48.46
N LYS A 20 -23.31 3.26 -49.48
CA LYS A 20 -23.96 1.95 -49.48
C LYS A 20 -23.19 0.91 -48.66
N TYR A 21 -23.97 0.08 -47.96
CA TYR A 21 -23.58 -1.24 -47.47
C TYR A 21 -23.05 -2.12 -48.62
N LEU A 22 -21.93 -2.81 -48.37
CA LEU A 22 -21.40 -3.87 -49.22
C LEU A 22 -21.11 -5.09 -48.36
N ASP A 23 -22.12 -5.97 -48.30
CA ASP A 23 -21.96 -7.40 -48.06
C ASP A 23 -21.28 -8.05 -49.27
N VAL A 24 -20.31 -8.95 -49.05
CA VAL A 24 -19.91 -9.95 -50.07
C VAL A 24 -19.58 -11.30 -49.39
N PRO A 25 -19.96 -12.46 -49.98
CA PRO A 25 -20.22 -13.71 -49.27
C PRO A 25 -19.29 -14.91 -49.64
N ALA A 26 -19.40 -15.96 -48.81
CA ALA A 26 -19.31 -17.42 -49.05
C ALA A 26 -18.15 -18.10 -49.86
N THR A 27 -17.45 -18.99 -49.13
CA THR A 27 -16.99 -20.37 -49.45
C THR A 27 -15.95 -20.66 -50.54
N ASN A 28 -14.85 -21.36 -50.17
CA ASN A 28 -14.49 -22.70 -50.69
C ASN A 28 -13.25 -23.36 -50.04
N GLY A 29 -13.47 -24.60 -49.57
CA GLY A 29 -12.59 -25.79 -49.55
C GLY A 29 -11.08 -25.73 -49.28
N THR A 30 -10.60 -26.53 -48.31
CA THR A 30 -9.95 -27.83 -48.58
C THR A 30 -9.53 -28.53 -47.28
N SER A 31 -10.08 -29.74 -47.05
CA SER A 31 -9.53 -30.74 -46.12
C SER A 31 -8.34 -31.47 -46.78
N PRO A 32 -7.46 -32.13 -46.01
CA PRO A 32 -6.76 -33.31 -46.48
C PRO A 32 -7.47 -34.60 -46.02
N SER A 33 -7.78 -35.44 -47.02
CA SER A 33 -7.80 -36.91 -47.02
C SER A 33 -8.68 -37.68 -46.02
N VAL A 34 -9.75 -38.25 -46.57
CA VAL A 34 -10.48 -39.43 -46.08
C VAL A 34 -9.84 -40.70 -46.66
N GLU A 35 -9.56 -41.69 -45.83
CA GLU A 35 -9.44 -43.10 -46.25
C GLU A 35 -10.76 -43.84 -45.91
N LYS A 36 -11.36 -44.45 -46.92
CA LYS A 36 -12.64 -45.19 -46.85
C LYS A 36 -12.48 -46.51 -46.10
N ARG A 37 -13.52 -46.92 -45.35
CA ARG A 37 -14.10 -48.27 -45.47
C ARG A 37 -15.50 -48.40 -44.84
N GLN A 38 -16.43 -48.91 -45.66
CA GLN A 38 -17.57 -49.82 -45.38
C GLN A 38 -18.49 -49.44 -44.20
N GLY A 39 -19.76 -49.07 -44.36
CA GLY A 39 -20.79 -49.70 -45.19
C GLY A 39 -21.62 -50.68 -44.34
N PHE A 40 -22.76 -50.24 -43.78
CA PHE A 40 -23.87 -51.13 -43.43
C PHE A 40 -25.22 -50.38 -43.43
N LYS A 41 -26.26 -51.13 -43.81
CA LYS A 41 -27.61 -50.74 -44.26
C LYS A 41 -28.50 -50.20 -43.13
N GLY A 42 -29.42 -49.26 -43.41
CA GLY A 42 -30.89 -49.49 -43.45
C GLY A 42 -31.52 -49.27 -42.07
N SER A 43 -32.70 -48.70 -41.82
CA SER A 43 -33.90 -48.37 -42.58
C SER A 43 -34.86 -47.60 -41.62
N THR A 44 -35.65 -46.66 -42.16
CA THR A 44 -37.02 -46.21 -41.73
C THR A 44 -37.53 -46.47 -40.29
N GLU A 45 -37.94 -45.41 -39.56
CA GLU A 45 -39.35 -45.05 -39.24
C GLU A 45 -39.51 -43.97 -38.12
N LYS A 46 -40.49 -43.08 -38.37
CA LYS A 46 -41.51 -42.39 -37.52
C LYS A 46 -41.23 -41.65 -36.20
N SER A 47 -42.16 -40.70 -36.01
CA SER A 47 -42.39 -39.68 -34.98
C SER A 47 -42.57 -40.14 -33.53
N ASP A 48 -42.65 -39.11 -32.68
CA ASP A 48 -43.38 -38.95 -31.41
C ASP A 48 -42.57 -38.72 -30.12
N ASP A 49 -43.19 -37.86 -29.32
CA ASP A 49 -42.77 -37.16 -28.11
C ASP A 49 -42.16 -38.01 -26.98
N GLY A 50 -41.36 -37.36 -26.13
CA GLY A 50 -41.16 -37.80 -24.74
C GLY A 50 -39.72 -37.83 -24.23
N GLN A 51 -39.24 -36.69 -23.75
CA GLN A 51 -38.47 -36.50 -22.51
C GLN A 51 -37.74 -37.73 -21.90
N ARG A 52 -36.40 -37.78 -22.05
CA ARG A 52 -35.44 -38.25 -21.01
C ARG A 52 -33.98 -37.96 -21.38
N VAL A 53 -33.33 -37.16 -20.52
CA VAL A 53 -32.02 -37.38 -19.89
C VAL A 53 -30.83 -37.78 -20.78
N LEU A 54 -29.86 -36.86 -20.89
CA LEU A 54 -28.43 -37.17 -21.07
C LEU A 54 -27.62 -36.40 -20.00
N PRO A 55 -26.91 -37.10 -19.08
CA PRO A 55 -26.02 -36.49 -18.10
C PRO A 55 -24.54 -36.58 -18.54
N ALA A 56 -23.68 -35.86 -17.80
CA ALA A 56 -22.27 -36.22 -17.55
C ALA A 56 -21.22 -36.07 -18.67
N ILE A 57 -21.14 -34.92 -19.35
CA ILE A 57 -19.93 -34.57 -20.14
C ILE A 57 -19.36 -33.19 -19.78
N SER A 58 -20.18 -32.21 -19.36
CA SER A 58 -19.66 -30.88 -18.95
C SER A 58 -19.03 -30.83 -17.56
N THR A 59 -19.33 -31.80 -16.69
CA THR A 59 -18.82 -31.79 -15.30
C THR A 59 -17.41 -32.34 -15.18
N THR A 60 -16.94 -33.14 -16.14
CA THR A 60 -15.59 -33.73 -16.11
C THR A 60 -14.56 -32.74 -16.67
N ILE A 61 -14.93 -31.96 -17.69
CA ILE A 61 -14.05 -30.95 -18.29
C ILE A 61 -13.82 -29.77 -17.34
N GLN A 62 -14.84 -29.33 -16.58
CA GLN A 62 -14.66 -28.29 -15.56
C GLN A 62 -13.90 -28.78 -14.31
N LYS A 63 -13.82 -30.10 -14.07
CA LYS A 63 -13.05 -30.65 -12.95
C LYS A 63 -11.57 -30.81 -13.29
N GLU A 64 -11.24 -31.16 -14.53
CA GLU A 64 -9.84 -31.28 -14.99
C GLU A 64 -9.19 -29.91 -15.31
N GLU A 65 -9.92 -28.93 -15.83
CA GLU A 65 -9.36 -27.57 -16.05
C GLU A 65 -9.27 -26.72 -14.77
N ALA A 66 -10.06 -27.02 -13.73
CA ALA A 66 -9.93 -26.35 -12.43
C ALA A 66 -8.82 -26.94 -11.54
N GLU A 67 -8.31 -28.14 -11.85
CA GLU A 67 -7.27 -28.82 -11.06
C GLU A 67 -5.83 -28.56 -11.54
N THR A 68 -5.62 -27.76 -12.59
CA THR A 68 -4.29 -27.68 -13.25
C THR A 68 -3.49 -26.38 -13.02
N GLU A 69 -3.94 -25.42 -12.18
CA GLU A 69 -3.08 -24.25 -11.83
C GLU A 69 -3.15 -23.73 -10.37
N GLN A 70 -3.69 -24.50 -9.43
CA GLN A 70 -3.46 -24.31 -7.99
C GLN A 70 -2.72 -25.52 -7.40
N THR A 71 -1.43 -25.66 -7.74
CA THR A 71 -0.55 -26.47 -6.92
C THR A 71 -0.41 -25.79 -5.56
N THR A 72 -1.15 -26.31 -4.59
CA THR A 72 -1.20 -25.96 -3.17
C THR A 72 0.17 -26.19 -2.51
N THR A 73 1.14 -25.33 -2.81
CA THR A 73 2.44 -25.35 -2.14
C THR A 73 2.27 -24.79 -0.72
N ASP A 74 2.53 -25.64 0.28
CA ASP A 74 2.40 -25.30 1.69
C ASP A 74 3.48 -24.31 2.16
N LEU A 75 3.16 -23.59 3.25
CA LEU A 75 4.10 -22.70 3.91
C LEU A 75 5.29 -23.50 4.46
N ILE A 76 6.51 -23.00 4.25
CA ILE A 76 7.73 -23.60 4.79
C ILE A 76 7.77 -23.38 6.30
N TYR A 77 7.45 -22.16 6.74
CA TYR A 77 7.34 -21.80 8.16
C TYR A 77 6.01 -21.11 8.41
N LYS A 78 5.21 -21.67 9.32
CA LYS A 78 3.93 -21.11 9.77
C LYS A 78 4.16 -19.94 10.74
N ILE A 79 3.10 -19.25 11.14
CA ILE A 79 3.15 -18.05 11.98
C ILE A 79 3.78 -18.34 13.34
N SER A 80 3.36 -19.42 14.01
CA SER A 80 3.91 -19.79 15.32
C SER A 80 5.20 -20.63 15.25
N SER A 81 5.66 -21.02 14.05
CA SER A 81 6.83 -21.88 13.88
C SER A 81 8.12 -21.17 14.32
N TYR A 82 8.95 -21.89 15.08
CA TYR A 82 10.31 -21.45 15.38
C TYR A 82 11.21 -21.69 14.16
N VAL A 83 11.95 -20.66 13.77
CA VAL A 83 12.91 -20.71 12.66
C VAL A 83 14.32 -20.70 13.26
N PRO A 84 15.27 -21.51 12.73
CA PRO A 84 16.67 -21.44 13.17
C PRO A 84 17.21 -20.00 13.15
N PRO A 85 18.03 -19.58 14.13
CA PRO A 85 18.44 -18.17 14.26
C PRO A 85 19.09 -17.57 13.00
N HIS A 86 19.95 -18.34 12.33
CA HIS A 86 20.63 -17.88 11.10
C HIS A 86 19.65 -17.65 9.93
N LEU A 87 18.65 -18.52 9.76
CA LEU A 87 17.60 -18.33 8.76
C LEU A 87 16.65 -17.20 9.14
N THR A 88 16.36 -17.06 10.43
CA THR A 88 15.55 -15.96 10.96
C THR A 88 16.18 -14.62 10.60
N LEU A 89 17.48 -14.47 10.87
CA LEU A 89 18.23 -13.26 10.53
C LEU A 89 18.25 -13.00 9.02
N MET A 90 18.46 -14.04 8.20
CA MET A 90 18.47 -13.92 6.74
C MET A 90 17.12 -13.43 6.19
N PHE A 91 16.02 -14.09 6.58
CA PHE A 91 14.67 -13.69 6.13
C PHE A 91 14.24 -12.34 6.71
N ALA A 92 14.66 -12.03 7.93
CA ALA A 92 14.37 -10.73 8.53
C ALA A 92 15.10 -9.61 7.80
N PHE A 93 16.38 -9.80 7.48
CA PHE A 93 17.14 -8.83 6.71
C PHE A 93 16.55 -8.62 5.31
N GLN A 94 16.09 -9.69 4.66
CA GLN A 94 15.38 -9.62 3.39
C GLN A 94 14.09 -8.78 3.49
N GLN A 95 13.22 -9.07 4.47
CA GLN A 95 11.98 -8.32 4.67
C GLN A 95 12.23 -6.85 5.04
N ALA A 96 13.30 -6.60 5.80
CA ALA A 96 13.72 -5.24 6.14
C ALA A 96 14.18 -4.45 4.91
N LEU A 97 15.05 -5.03 4.08
CA LEU A 97 15.55 -4.34 2.90
C LEU A 97 14.50 -4.13 1.80
N LEU A 98 13.47 -4.98 1.74
CA LEU A 98 12.37 -4.80 0.78
C LEU A 98 11.58 -3.50 0.99
N SER A 99 11.45 -3.07 2.25
CA SER A 99 10.60 -1.96 2.67
C SER A 99 11.35 -0.64 2.89
N ILE A 100 12.68 -0.67 2.77
CA ILE A 100 13.53 0.47 3.10
C ILE A 100 13.41 1.62 2.10
N SER A 101 13.22 1.29 0.82
CA SER A 101 12.99 2.27 -0.26
C SER A 101 11.70 3.05 -0.04
N GLY A 102 10.62 2.40 0.40
CA GLY A 102 9.37 3.07 0.77
C GLY A 102 9.56 4.02 1.95
N SER A 103 10.26 3.57 3.00
CA SER A 103 10.57 4.37 4.19
C SER A 103 11.44 5.59 3.85
N LEU A 104 12.44 5.40 2.99
CA LEU A 104 13.31 6.46 2.47
C LEU A 104 12.49 7.46 1.65
N ALA A 105 11.67 6.99 0.71
CA ALA A 105 10.85 7.85 -0.13
C ALA A 105 9.89 8.73 0.70
N VAL A 106 9.20 8.15 1.67
CA VAL A 106 8.30 8.90 2.57
C VAL A 106 9.09 9.95 3.37
N SER A 107 10.26 9.60 3.90
CA SER A 107 11.11 10.54 4.65
C SER A 107 11.58 11.71 3.77
N LEU A 108 11.95 11.45 2.51
CA LEU A 108 12.34 12.50 1.56
C LEU A 108 11.16 13.40 1.17
N LEU A 109 9.97 12.85 1.02
CA LEU A 109 8.76 13.63 0.74
C LEU A 109 8.34 14.48 1.95
N VAL A 110 8.47 13.96 3.18
CA VAL A 110 8.24 14.76 4.39
C VAL A 110 9.26 15.89 4.47
N ALA A 111 10.53 15.63 4.16
CA ALA A 111 11.56 16.68 4.12
C ALA A 111 11.23 17.80 3.12
N GLU A 112 10.67 17.47 1.97
CA GLU A 112 10.15 18.44 1.00
C GLU A 112 9.00 19.27 1.57
N VAL A 113 8.00 18.61 2.18
CA VAL A 113 6.84 19.29 2.77
C VAL A 113 7.23 20.30 3.85
N VAL A 114 8.29 20.01 4.62
CA VAL A 114 8.81 20.92 5.66
C VAL A 114 9.90 21.87 5.15
N CYS A 115 10.08 21.98 3.83
CA CYS A 115 11.07 22.86 3.19
C CYS A 115 12.55 22.54 3.51
N ALA A 116 12.85 21.28 3.86
CA ALA A 116 14.18 20.74 4.17
C ALA A 116 14.77 19.89 3.03
N GLU A 117 14.36 20.14 1.78
CA GLU A 117 14.81 19.39 0.61
C GLU A 117 16.33 19.48 0.37
N ASP A 118 16.96 20.58 0.76
CA ASP A 118 18.41 20.79 0.60
C ASP A 118 19.24 20.44 1.84
N ASN A 119 18.58 20.02 2.93
CA ASN A 119 19.21 19.71 4.21
C ASN A 119 19.32 18.19 4.41
N ASP A 120 20.44 17.61 3.93
CA ASP A 120 20.67 16.17 4.02
C ASP A 120 20.86 15.66 5.45
N GLU A 121 21.31 16.50 6.38
CA GLU A 121 21.40 16.16 7.80
C GLU A 121 20.01 16.00 8.43
N PHE A 122 19.11 16.94 8.12
CA PHE A 122 17.72 16.83 8.53
C PHE A 122 17.06 15.57 7.94
N LYS A 123 17.27 15.28 6.66
CA LYS A 123 16.79 14.03 6.05
C LYS A 123 17.32 12.80 6.77
N ALA A 124 18.59 12.79 7.17
CA ALA A 124 19.23 11.66 7.86
C ALA A 124 18.64 11.44 9.25
N LYS A 125 18.45 12.52 9.99
CA LYS A 125 17.80 12.51 11.30
C LYS A 125 16.33 12.06 11.20
N LEU A 126 15.61 12.55 10.20
CA LEU A 126 14.23 12.17 9.93
C LEU A 126 14.13 10.68 9.59
N LEU A 127 14.95 10.20 8.64
CA LEU A 127 14.99 8.80 8.25
C LEU A 127 15.36 7.89 9.44
N SER A 128 16.33 8.28 10.26
CA SER A 128 16.68 7.55 11.50
C SER A 128 15.47 7.40 12.43
N SER A 129 14.71 8.49 12.62
CA SER A 129 13.48 8.48 13.43
C SER A 129 12.40 7.57 12.83
N THR A 130 12.22 7.64 11.51
CA THR A 130 11.30 6.79 10.75
C THR A 130 11.66 5.31 10.85
N LEU A 131 12.93 4.94 10.65
CA LEU A 131 13.39 3.55 10.76
C LEU A 131 13.20 3.01 12.17
N PHE A 132 13.52 3.81 13.19
CA PHE A 132 13.26 3.46 14.58
C PHE A 132 11.77 3.19 14.84
N MET A 133 10.90 4.09 14.37
CA MET A 133 9.46 3.94 14.54
C MET A 133 8.88 2.75 13.77
N ASN A 134 9.32 2.50 12.53
CA ASN A 134 8.89 1.32 11.78
C ASN A 134 9.23 0.02 12.53
N GLY A 135 10.42 -0.03 13.15
CA GLY A 135 10.83 -1.14 13.99
C GLY A 135 9.96 -1.29 15.24
N LEU A 136 9.74 -0.20 15.98
CA LEU A 136 8.90 -0.20 17.17
C LEU A 136 7.45 -0.60 16.87
N THR A 137 6.85 -0.02 15.84
CA THR A 137 5.47 -0.32 15.42
C THR A 137 5.36 -1.78 14.96
N THR A 138 6.32 -2.27 14.16
CA THR A 138 6.33 -3.68 13.73
C THR A 138 6.41 -4.62 14.93
N PHE A 139 7.26 -4.31 15.92
CA PHE A 139 7.36 -5.10 17.13
C PHE A 139 6.03 -5.14 17.89
N LEU A 140 5.41 -3.98 18.12
CA LEU A 140 4.14 -3.87 18.85
C LEU A 140 2.99 -4.55 18.09
N MET A 141 2.97 -4.48 16.76
CA MET A 141 1.93 -5.08 15.95
C MET A 141 1.97 -6.62 15.96
N VAL A 142 3.18 -7.20 15.85
CA VAL A 142 3.40 -8.65 15.87
C VAL A 142 3.24 -9.24 17.28
N THR A 143 3.45 -8.44 18.34
CA THR A 143 3.35 -8.90 19.74
C THR A 143 2.00 -8.61 20.39
N LEU A 144 1.55 -7.36 20.39
CA LEU A 144 0.37 -6.86 21.09
C LEU A 144 -0.81 -6.58 20.16
N GLY A 145 -0.56 -6.18 18.91
CA GLY A 145 -1.58 -5.87 17.91
C GLY A 145 -2.30 -7.12 17.41
N ILE A 146 -2.45 -7.26 16.10
CA ILE A 146 -3.18 -8.39 15.51
C ILE A 146 -2.40 -9.71 15.56
N ARG A 147 -1.07 -9.66 15.77
CA ARG A 147 -0.13 -10.81 15.86
C ARG A 147 0.09 -11.60 14.58
N LEU A 148 -0.35 -11.06 13.45
CA LEU A 148 0.05 -11.54 12.13
C LEU A 148 1.48 -11.08 11.80
N PRO A 149 2.19 -11.77 10.88
CA PRO A 149 3.52 -11.39 10.40
C PRO A 149 3.44 -10.15 9.49
N LEU A 150 3.13 -9.01 10.07
CA LEU A 150 2.90 -7.75 9.38
C LEU A 150 4.05 -6.80 9.66
N TYR A 151 4.69 -6.32 8.59
CA TYR A 151 5.61 -5.19 8.68
C TYR A 151 4.79 -3.90 8.70
N GLN A 152 5.16 -3.01 9.61
CA GLN A 152 4.55 -1.69 9.78
C GLN A 152 5.58 -0.64 9.37
N GLY A 153 5.20 0.22 8.43
CA GLY A 153 6.10 1.17 7.81
C GLY A 153 5.51 2.56 7.66
N ALA A 154 6.37 3.50 7.27
CA ALA A 154 6.00 4.87 6.95
C ALA A 154 4.99 4.90 5.80
N THR A 155 3.84 5.57 5.97
CA THR A 155 2.83 5.65 4.91
C THR A 155 2.89 6.94 4.13
N THR A 156 2.71 6.81 2.82
CA THR A 156 2.52 7.94 1.91
C THR A 156 1.13 8.56 2.01
N ASP A 157 0.14 7.90 2.61
CA ASP A 157 -1.25 8.39 2.70
C ASP A 157 -1.34 9.71 3.46
N TYR A 158 -0.46 9.89 4.44
CA TYR A 158 -0.38 11.09 5.26
C TYR A 158 0.45 12.18 4.59
N VAL A 159 1.28 11.84 3.59
CA VAL A 159 2.14 12.80 2.90
C VAL A 159 1.46 13.37 1.65
N ALA A 160 0.64 12.58 0.94
CA ALA A 160 -0.08 13.04 -0.24
C ALA A 160 -0.91 14.33 -0.02
N PRO A 161 -1.73 14.43 1.04
CA PRO A 161 -2.49 15.66 1.31
C PRO A 161 -1.58 16.86 1.55
N LEU A 162 -0.46 16.65 2.25
CA LEU A 162 0.50 17.70 2.55
C LEU A 162 1.24 18.17 1.29
N LEU A 163 1.57 17.25 0.40
CA LEU A 163 2.19 17.57 -0.88
C LEU A 163 1.21 18.37 -1.75
N ALA A 164 -0.08 18.01 -1.75
CA ALA A 164 -1.11 18.79 -2.43
C ALA A 164 -1.16 20.23 -1.89
N MET A 165 -1.10 20.42 -0.57
CA MET A 165 -1.07 21.74 0.06
C MET A 165 0.19 22.54 -0.28
N SER A 166 1.36 21.89 -0.28
CA SER A 166 2.62 22.58 -0.59
C SER A 166 2.65 23.14 -2.02
N GLN A 167 1.89 22.56 -2.94
CA GLN A 167 1.78 23.04 -4.32
C GLN A 167 0.90 24.29 -4.44
N LEU A 168 0.03 24.56 -3.47
CA LEU A 168 -0.87 25.71 -3.47
C LEU A 168 -0.18 26.97 -2.92
N ASP A 169 0.73 26.82 -1.95
CA ASP A 169 1.53 27.92 -1.41
C ASP A 169 2.97 27.89 -1.94
N THR A 170 3.13 28.27 -3.20
CA THR A 170 4.43 28.27 -3.92
C THR A 170 5.50 29.17 -3.28
N GLY A 171 5.11 30.09 -2.38
CA GLY A 171 6.04 30.98 -1.67
C GLY A 171 6.61 30.42 -0.38
N ARG A 172 6.04 29.35 0.17
CA ARG A 172 6.33 28.85 1.53
C ARG A 172 7.80 28.51 1.77
N CYS A 173 8.48 27.91 0.79
CA CYS A 173 9.87 27.45 0.92
C CYS A 173 10.91 28.41 0.30
N ASN A 174 10.52 29.60 -0.15
CA ASN A 174 11.48 30.53 -0.79
C ASN A 174 12.62 30.96 0.15
N GLY A 175 12.39 30.97 1.46
CA GLY A 175 13.40 31.31 2.48
C GLY A 175 14.33 30.17 2.91
N THR A 176 14.18 28.94 2.37
CA THR A 176 15.01 27.79 2.78
C THR A 176 15.94 27.29 1.68
N ARG A 177 15.82 27.82 0.45
CA ARG A 177 16.69 27.44 -0.66
C ARG A 177 18.11 28.02 -0.48
N PRO A 178 19.17 27.26 -0.80
CA PRO A 178 20.54 27.76 -0.69
C PRO A 178 20.76 28.91 -1.68
N ILE A 179 21.44 29.97 -1.21
CA ILE A 179 21.82 31.12 -2.03
C ILE A 179 23.31 31.02 -2.32
N THR A 180 23.68 31.12 -3.59
CA THR A 180 25.08 31.26 -4.01
C THR A 180 25.54 32.71 -3.80
N VAL A 181 26.47 32.90 -2.88
CA VAL A 181 27.06 34.22 -2.58
C VAL A 181 28.50 34.23 -3.06
N PHE A 182 28.81 35.16 -3.97
CA PHE A 182 30.19 35.40 -4.39
C PHE A 182 30.93 36.19 -3.30
N ASN A 183 31.92 35.57 -2.67
CA ASN A 183 32.76 36.26 -1.69
C ASN A 183 33.94 36.92 -2.40
N ASN A 184 33.86 38.25 -2.54
CA ASN A 184 34.85 39.07 -3.24
C ASN A 184 36.23 39.10 -2.54
N ILE A 185 36.32 38.68 -1.28
CA ILE A 185 37.57 38.67 -0.50
C ILE A 185 38.37 37.39 -0.76
N THR A 186 37.68 36.25 -0.87
CA THR A 186 38.30 34.94 -1.10
C THR A 186 38.30 34.52 -2.57
N ASN A 187 37.66 35.29 -3.46
CA ASN A 187 37.37 34.90 -4.85
C ASN A 187 36.73 33.50 -4.95
N THR A 188 35.93 33.14 -3.95
CA THR A 188 35.22 31.86 -3.90
C THR A 188 33.72 32.11 -3.91
N THR A 189 32.99 31.28 -4.65
CA THR A 189 31.54 31.16 -4.54
C THR A 189 31.22 30.23 -3.37
N GLU A 190 30.54 30.76 -2.36
CA GLU A 190 30.05 29.97 -1.23
C GLU A 190 28.53 29.83 -1.31
N THR A 191 28.03 28.62 -1.13
CA THR A 191 26.60 28.38 -0.93
C THR A 191 26.28 28.56 0.55
N LYS A 192 25.41 29.53 0.86
CA LYS A 192 24.93 29.77 2.23
C LYS A 192 23.42 29.53 2.30
N PHE A 193 22.99 28.91 3.39
CA PHE A 193 21.56 28.86 3.72
C PHE A 193 21.13 30.21 4.29
N PRO A 194 19.95 30.74 3.92
CA PRO A 194 19.43 31.98 4.48
C PRO A 194 19.28 31.91 6.00
N GLU A 195 19.55 33.02 6.70
CA GLU A 195 19.26 33.14 8.14
C GLU A 195 17.75 32.94 8.39
N GLY A 196 17.39 32.06 9.32
CA GLY A 196 15.99 31.70 9.61
C GLY A 196 15.45 30.48 8.86
N SER A 197 16.23 29.86 7.97
CA SER A 197 15.84 28.62 7.26
C SER A 197 15.49 27.46 8.21
N ASP A 198 16.28 27.27 9.28
CA ASP A 198 16.02 26.28 10.31
C ASP A 198 14.70 26.54 11.06
N GLU A 199 14.30 27.79 11.23
CA GLU A 199 13.06 28.17 11.92
C GLU A 199 11.83 27.78 11.10
N ILE A 200 11.88 27.97 9.77
CA ILE A 200 10.79 27.56 8.85
C ILE A 200 10.61 26.04 8.84
N ILE A 201 11.73 25.31 8.78
CA ILE A 201 11.74 23.83 8.84
C ILE A 201 11.17 23.37 10.18
N LEU A 202 11.65 23.96 11.28
CA LEU A 202 11.23 23.61 12.63
C LEU A 202 9.74 23.90 12.87
N HIS A 203 9.25 25.06 12.42
CA HIS A 203 7.84 25.42 12.54
C HIS A 203 6.94 24.44 11.78
N SER A 204 7.35 24.06 10.56
CA SER A 204 6.61 23.13 9.72
C SER A 204 6.57 21.72 10.32
N ILE A 205 7.72 21.17 10.75
CA ILE A 205 7.75 19.83 11.36
C ILE A 205 6.97 19.81 12.68
N GLN A 206 7.07 20.86 13.51
CA GLN A 206 6.32 20.95 14.78
C GLN A 206 4.82 20.95 14.56
N ALA A 207 4.32 21.59 13.50
CA ALA A 207 2.91 21.55 13.11
C ALA A 207 2.50 20.12 12.71
N LEU A 208 3.32 19.42 11.92
CA LEU A 208 3.08 18.00 11.62
C LEU A 208 3.07 17.15 12.89
N GLN A 209 3.94 17.40 13.86
CA GLN A 209 4.03 16.64 15.11
C GLN A 209 2.75 16.70 15.94
N GLY A 210 2.25 17.91 16.25
CA GLY A 210 1.08 18.05 17.11
C GLY A 210 -0.21 17.62 16.41
N SER A 211 -0.35 17.93 15.12
CA SER A 211 -1.49 17.48 14.32
C SER A 211 -1.51 15.96 14.13
N LEU A 212 -0.34 15.31 13.93
CA LEU A 212 -0.25 13.86 13.83
C LEU A 212 -0.49 13.16 15.17
N LEU A 213 0.01 13.74 16.27
CA LEU A 213 -0.29 13.23 17.63
C LEU A 213 -1.80 13.19 17.86
N ALA A 214 -2.51 14.28 17.54
CA ALA A 214 -3.95 14.35 17.67
C ALA A 214 -4.67 13.35 16.76
N ALA A 215 -4.30 13.28 15.48
CA ALA A 215 -4.90 12.33 14.53
C ALA A 215 -4.65 10.87 14.94
N GLY A 216 -3.44 10.53 15.37
CA GLY A 216 -3.09 9.23 15.92
C GLY A 216 -3.84 8.87 17.20
N ALA A 217 -4.11 9.86 18.07
CA ALA A 217 -4.94 9.64 19.25
C ALA A 217 -6.39 9.28 18.87
N VAL A 218 -6.96 9.97 17.88
CA VAL A 218 -8.28 9.63 17.34
C VAL A 218 -8.25 8.25 16.69
N HIS A 219 -7.21 7.94 15.90
CA HIS A 219 -6.99 6.62 15.30
C HIS A 219 -6.98 5.51 16.38
N PHE A 220 -6.23 5.71 17.47
CA PHE A 220 -6.22 4.79 18.60
C PHE A 220 -7.62 4.59 19.19
N LEU A 221 -8.36 5.68 19.42
CA LEU A 221 -9.71 5.64 19.98
C LEU A 221 -10.69 4.89 19.05
N LEU A 222 -10.60 5.07 17.73
CA LEU A 222 -11.44 4.35 16.77
C LEU A 222 -11.22 2.83 16.87
N GLY A 223 -9.97 2.39 16.94
CA GLY A 223 -9.63 0.97 17.15
C GLY A 223 -10.04 0.47 18.54
N ALA A 224 -9.71 1.22 19.59
CA ALA A 224 -9.95 0.82 20.98
C ALA A 224 -11.44 0.78 21.36
N THR A 225 -12.29 1.56 20.69
CA THR A 225 -13.75 1.56 20.90
C THR A 225 -14.48 0.59 19.97
N GLY A 226 -13.80 0.01 18.98
CA GLY A 226 -14.40 -0.87 17.98
C GLY A 226 -15.33 -0.18 17.00
N LEU A 227 -15.28 1.15 16.91
CA LEU A 227 -16.07 1.94 15.97
C LEU A 227 -15.72 1.61 14.50
N VAL A 228 -14.53 1.04 14.27
CA VAL A 228 -14.11 0.48 12.97
C VAL A 228 -15.17 -0.49 12.41
N GLY A 229 -15.76 -1.34 13.25
CA GLY A 229 -16.80 -2.27 12.81
C GLY A 229 -18.09 -1.57 12.33
N PHE A 230 -18.41 -0.39 12.86
CA PHE A 230 -19.51 0.43 12.35
C PHE A 230 -19.16 1.06 11.01
N LEU A 231 -17.92 1.54 10.85
CA LEU A 231 -17.43 2.15 9.60
C LEU A 231 -17.46 1.14 8.44
N LEU A 232 -17.00 -0.09 8.69
CA LEU A 232 -16.99 -1.18 7.70
C LEU A 232 -18.38 -1.58 7.20
N ARG A 233 -19.47 -1.23 7.89
CA ARG A 233 -20.84 -1.49 7.42
C ARG A 233 -21.16 -0.75 6.12
N PHE A 234 -20.53 0.41 5.93
CA PHE A 234 -20.79 1.29 4.79
C PHE A 234 -19.72 1.18 3.70
N ILE A 235 -18.62 0.47 3.97
CA ILE A 235 -17.44 0.48 3.11
C ILE A 235 -17.20 -0.92 2.57
N GLY A 236 -17.57 -1.11 1.29
CA GLY A 236 -17.35 -2.37 0.57
C GLY A 236 -16.13 -2.32 -0.36
N PRO A 237 -15.81 -3.44 -1.03
CA PRO A 237 -14.73 -3.51 -2.02
C PRO A 237 -14.86 -2.47 -3.15
N ILE A 238 -16.09 -2.14 -3.56
CA ILE A 238 -16.40 -1.10 -4.57
C ILE A 238 -15.94 0.29 -4.12
N THR A 239 -15.95 0.58 -2.82
CA THR A 239 -15.45 1.84 -2.26
C THR A 239 -13.95 1.78 -2.05
N ILE A 240 -13.44 0.66 -1.53
CA ILE A 240 -12.03 0.49 -1.15
C ILE A 240 -11.13 0.54 -2.37
N VAL A 241 -11.43 -0.21 -3.43
CA VAL A 241 -10.53 -0.32 -4.59
C VAL A 241 -10.29 1.04 -5.26
N PRO A 242 -11.30 1.84 -5.66
CA PRO A 242 -11.07 3.15 -6.26
C PRO A 242 -10.31 4.09 -5.33
N THR A 243 -10.63 4.07 -4.04
CA THR A 243 -9.97 4.93 -3.03
C THR A 243 -8.48 4.65 -2.94
N ILE A 244 -8.09 3.38 -2.79
CA ILE A 244 -6.68 2.99 -2.65
C ILE A 244 -5.95 3.12 -3.99
N LEU A 245 -6.62 2.81 -5.11
CA LEU A 245 -6.02 2.95 -6.44
C LEU A 245 -5.68 4.41 -6.76
N LEU A 246 -6.52 5.37 -6.35
CA LEU A 246 -6.26 6.79 -6.51
C LEU A 246 -5.01 7.26 -5.76
N ILE A 247 -4.72 6.68 -4.59
CA ILE A 247 -3.46 6.94 -3.86
C ILE A 247 -2.28 6.49 -4.70
N GLY A 248 -2.30 5.23 -5.17
CA GLY A 248 -1.22 4.68 -5.98
C GLY A 248 -1.00 5.45 -7.28
N ILE A 249 -2.07 5.92 -7.93
CA ILE A 249 -1.98 6.79 -9.12
C ILE A 249 -1.40 8.17 -8.74
N TYR A 250 -1.83 8.77 -7.64
CA TYR A 250 -1.31 10.07 -7.20
C TYR A 250 0.19 10.05 -6.89
N MET A 251 0.69 8.92 -6.35
CA MET A 251 2.12 8.71 -6.11
C MET A 251 2.97 8.77 -7.38
N THR A 252 2.38 8.71 -8.57
CA THR A 252 3.10 8.98 -9.83
C THR A 252 3.84 10.32 -9.80
N LYS A 253 3.29 11.35 -9.14
CA LYS A 253 3.99 12.65 -8.98
C LYS A 253 5.29 12.50 -8.20
N ALA A 254 5.28 11.76 -7.09
CA ALA A 254 6.46 11.48 -6.29
C ALA A 254 7.47 10.60 -7.04
N VAL A 255 6.99 9.58 -7.77
CA VAL A 255 7.85 8.71 -8.58
C VAL A 255 8.54 9.49 -9.70
N ILE A 256 7.80 10.36 -10.41
CA ILE A 256 8.36 11.25 -11.44
C ILE A 256 9.44 12.15 -10.84
N LYS A 257 9.23 12.71 -9.63
CA LYS A 257 10.24 13.57 -8.97
C LYS A 257 11.61 12.91 -8.90
N PHE A 258 11.67 11.64 -8.53
CA PHE A 258 12.93 10.90 -8.43
C PHE A 258 13.40 10.37 -9.79
N ALA A 259 12.49 9.88 -10.64
CA ALA A 259 12.84 9.30 -11.93
C ALA A 259 13.32 10.33 -12.97
N GLN A 260 12.75 11.54 -12.94
CA GLN A 260 13.07 12.61 -13.90
C GLN A 260 14.51 13.13 -13.78
N VAL A 261 15.18 12.86 -12.66
CA VAL A 261 16.60 13.14 -12.47
C VAL A 261 17.41 12.43 -13.56
N ASN A 262 17.12 11.15 -13.84
CA ASN A 262 17.70 10.43 -14.96
C ASN A 262 16.82 9.23 -15.36
N TRP A 263 16.03 9.41 -16.44
CA TRP A 263 15.10 8.38 -16.92
C TRP A 263 15.79 7.08 -17.33
N PRO A 264 16.89 7.07 -18.12
CA PRO A 264 17.59 5.83 -18.48
C PRO A 264 17.98 4.97 -17.28
N LEU A 265 18.55 5.57 -16.23
CA LEU A 265 18.94 4.85 -15.02
C LEU A 265 17.74 4.33 -14.22
N SER A 266 16.67 5.12 -14.15
CA SER A 266 15.43 4.74 -13.47
C SER A 266 14.77 3.55 -14.17
N LEU A 267 14.66 3.61 -15.50
CA LEU A 267 14.10 2.54 -16.32
C LEU A 267 14.97 1.28 -16.29
N MET A 268 16.31 1.43 -16.29
CA MET A 268 17.22 0.30 -16.14
C MET A 268 17.02 -0.41 -14.79
N THR A 269 16.94 0.36 -13.70
CA THR A 269 16.70 -0.18 -12.35
C THR A 269 15.35 -0.91 -12.29
N CYS A 270 14.29 -0.30 -12.83
CA CYS A 270 12.96 -0.90 -12.94
C CYS A 270 12.98 -2.20 -13.77
N ALA A 271 13.63 -2.18 -14.94
CA ALA A 271 13.73 -3.33 -15.83
C ALA A 271 14.45 -4.50 -15.17
N ILE A 272 15.57 -4.25 -14.46
CA ILE A 272 16.29 -5.30 -13.72
C ILE A 272 15.38 -5.93 -12.66
N ALA A 273 14.65 -5.13 -11.87
CA ALA A 273 13.72 -5.66 -10.88
C ALA A 273 12.62 -6.51 -11.50
N ILE A 274 12.05 -6.10 -12.64
CA ILE A 274 11.03 -6.86 -13.38
C ILE A 274 11.61 -8.15 -13.97
N ILE A 275 12.80 -8.10 -14.58
CA ILE A 275 13.47 -9.26 -15.16
C ILE A 275 13.72 -10.31 -14.07
N LEU A 276 14.26 -9.89 -12.93
CA LEU A 276 14.56 -10.80 -11.81
C LEU A 276 13.29 -11.34 -11.14
N SER A 277 12.24 -10.53 -10.99
CA SER A 277 11.01 -10.94 -10.29
C SER A 277 10.03 -11.74 -11.15
N LEU A 278 9.89 -11.42 -12.44
CA LEU A 278 8.88 -12.01 -13.33
C LEU A 278 9.50 -12.93 -14.39
N TYR A 279 10.44 -12.45 -15.21
CA TYR A 279 11.00 -13.25 -16.31
C TYR A 279 11.82 -14.44 -15.83
N LEU A 280 12.60 -14.26 -14.76
CA LEU A 280 13.39 -15.34 -14.15
C LEU A 280 12.65 -16.09 -13.04
N ALA A 281 11.34 -15.87 -12.83
CA ALA A 281 10.58 -16.46 -11.74
C ALA A 281 10.63 -18.00 -11.70
N LYS A 282 10.70 -18.65 -12.87
CA LYS A 282 10.74 -20.12 -12.99
C LYS A 282 12.14 -20.70 -12.78
N MET A 283 13.19 -19.89 -12.89
CA MET A 283 14.57 -20.35 -12.69
C MET A 283 14.87 -20.40 -11.20
N LYS A 284 15.65 -21.39 -10.75
CA LYS A 284 16.15 -21.46 -9.37
C LYS A 284 17.64 -21.17 -9.37
N THR A 285 18.09 -20.15 -8.62
CA THR A 285 19.53 -19.85 -8.53
C THR A 285 20.28 -20.95 -7.78
N PRO A 286 21.39 -21.47 -8.33
CA PRO A 286 22.26 -22.40 -7.62
C PRO A 286 23.07 -21.62 -6.57
N LEU A 287 22.81 -21.87 -5.29
CA LEU A 287 23.54 -21.28 -4.18
C LEU A 287 24.50 -22.30 -3.59
N PRO A 288 25.81 -21.99 -3.54
CA PRO A 288 26.76 -22.85 -2.87
C PRO A 288 26.60 -22.68 -1.35
N MET A 289 26.21 -23.76 -0.66
CA MET A 289 26.02 -23.79 0.80
C MET A 289 27.05 -24.72 1.43
N TRP A 290 27.61 -24.29 2.55
CA TRP A 290 28.52 -25.09 3.36
C TRP A 290 27.76 -25.69 4.54
N SER A 291 27.79 -27.02 4.70
CA SER A 291 27.21 -27.70 5.86
C SER A 291 28.23 -28.61 6.52
N ARG A 292 28.27 -28.59 7.87
CA ARG A 292 29.14 -29.47 8.67
C ARG A 292 28.96 -30.97 8.36
N LYS A 293 27.80 -31.39 7.81
CA LYS A 293 27.50 -32.78 7.44
C LYS A 293 27.77 -33.12 5.97
N LYS A 294 27.71 -32.14 5.07
CA LYS A 294 27.97 -32.27 3.63
C LYS A 294 28.70 -31.00 3.23
N SER A 295 30.03 -31.10 3.10
CA SER A 295 31.01 -30.03 2.79
C SER A 295 30.44 -28.86 1.95
N TRP A 296 30.84 -28.67 0.70
CA TRP A 296 30.17 -27.76 -0.23
C TRP A 296 29.06 -28.51 -0.96
N HIS A 297 27.84 -27.99 -0.91
CA HIS A 297 26.72 -28.52 -1.68
C HIS A 297 25.90 -27.37 -2.27
N VAL A 298 25.40 -27.55 -3.50
CA VAL A 298 24.63 -26.52 -4.20
C VAL A 298 23.14 -26.73 -3.93
N ILE A 299 22.48 -25.73 -3.35
CA ILE A 299 21.03 -25.72 -3.15
C ILE A 299 20.38 -24.84 -4.22
N ARG A 300 19.26 -25.29 -4.79
CA ARG A 300 18.47 -24.51 -5.74
C ARG A 300 17.38 -23.74 -5.01
N TYR A 301 17.53 -22.43 -4.88
CA TYR A 301 16.58 -21.52 -4.22
C TYR A 301 16.36 -20.28 -5.08
N PRO A 302 15.14 -19.71 -5.21
CA PRO A 302 14.86 -18.55 -6.07
C PRO A 302 15.30 -17.21 -5.43
N LEU A 303 16.59 -17.08 -5.11
CA LEU A 303 17.12 -15.93 -4.38
C LEU A 303 16.97 -14.62 -5.16
N HIS A 304 17.19 -14.67 -6.48
CA HIS A 304 17.06 -13.51 -7.37
C HIS A 304 15.64 -12.94 -7.40
N GLN A 305 14.59 -13.78 -7.33
CA GLN A 305 13.21 -13.32 -7.30
C GLN A 305 12.89 -12.66 -5.96
N VAL A 306 13.35 -13.28 -4.89
CA VAL A 306 13.09 -12.86 -3.51
C VAL A 306 13.78 -11.53 -3.17
N PHE A 307 14.97 -11.29 -3.74
CA PHE A 307 15.75 -10.06 -3.57
C PHE A 307 15.75 -9.16 -4.82
N ALA A 308 14.80 -9.33 -5.75
CA ALA A 308 14.81 -8.65 -7.05
C ALA A 308 14.93 -7.12 -6.93
N ILE A 309 14.14 -6.50 -6.04
CA ILE A 309 14.16 -5.05 -5.80
C ILE A 309 15.50 -4.61 -5.20
N LEU A 310 16.03 -5.36 -4.23
CA LEU A 310 17.32 -5.05 -3.60
C LEU A 310 18.47 -5.16 -4.60
N ILE A 311 18.50 -6.24 -5.39
CA ILE A 311 19.53 -6.45 -6.41
C ILE A 311 19.47 -5.33 -7.44
N ALA A 312 18.27 -4.96 -7.88
CA ALA A 312 18.09 -3.84 -8.80
C ALA A 312 18.61 -2.51 -8.21
N LEU A 313 18.32 -2.24 -6.93
CA LEU A 313 18.83 -1.06 -6.22
C LEU A 313 20.36 -1.05 -6.18
N VAL A 314 21.00 -2.18 -5.81
CA VAL A 314 22.46 -2.28 -5.76
C VAL A 314 23.08 -2.12 -7.14
N VAL A 315 22.53 -2.77 -8.16
CA VAL A 315 23.04 -2.65 -9.54
C VAL A 315 22.88 -1.23 -10.07
N GLY A 316 21.72 -0.59 -9.82
CA GLY A 316 21.49 0.81 -10.17
C GLY A 316 22.48 1.75 -9.48
N TRP A 317 22.73 1.52 -8.18
CA TRP A 317 23.69 2.31 -7.41
C TRP A 317 25.13 2.14 -7.91
N VAL A 318 25.55 0.92 -8.22
CA VAL A 318 26.86 0.64 -8.85
C VAL A 318 26.97 1.31 -10.21
N MET A 319 25.91 1.27 -11.03
CA MET A 319 25.93 1.94 -12.33
C MET A 319 26.06 3.46 -12.19
N CYS A 320 25.36 4.07 -11.23
CA CYS A 320 25.55 5.48 -10.89
C CYS A 320 27.00 5.76 -10.47
N ALA A 321 27.62 4.90 -9.68
CA ALA A 321 29.03 5.05 -9.28
C ALA A 321 29.96 5.04 -10.49
N VAL A 322 29.80 4.08 -11.39
CA VAL A 322 30.59 3.98 -12.63
C VAL A 322 30.43 5.25 -13.47
N LEU A 323 29.20 5.72 -13.71
CA LEU A 323 28.94 6.93 -14.50
C LEU A 323 29.45 8.21 -13.81
N THR A 324 29.42 8.25 -12.48
CA THR A 324 30.01 9.35 -11.69
C THR A 324 31.52 9.41 -11.94
N THR A 325 32.22 8.28 -11.85
CA THR A 325 33.67 8.21 -12.09
C THR A 325 34.05 8.46 -13.55
N ALA A 326 33.15 8.16 -14.49
CA ALA A 326 33.33 8.44 -15.91
C ALA A 326 33.09 9.92 -16.27
N GLY A 327 32.70 10.77 -15.31
CA GLY A 327 32.47 12.20 -15.54
C GLY A 327 31.19 12.51 -16.34
N MET A 328 30.23 11.58 -16.39
CA MET A 328 29.00 11.73 -17.20
C MET A 328 27.94 12.64 -16.57
N PHE A 329 28.10 13.03 -15.30
CA PHE A 329 27.16 13.89 -14.58
C PHE A 329 27.78 15.23 -14.25
N SER A 330 26.98 16.30 -14.35
CA SER A 330 27.38 17.66 -13.95
C SER A 330 27.77 17.72 -12.47
N MET A 331 28.75 18.55 -12.15
CA MET A 331 29.15 18.88 -10.78
C MET A 331 28.32 20.02 -10.19
N ASP A 332 27.55 20.71 -11.01
CA ASP A 332 26.73 21.84 -10.60
C ASP A 332 25.48 21.37 -9.84
N ARG A 333 25.28 21.91 -8.63
CA ARG A 333 24.18 21.51 -7.73
C ARG A 333 22.81 21.88 -8.30
N ASP A 334 22.74 22.92 -9.11
CA ASP A 334 21.48 23.37 -9.72
C ASP A 334 21.08 22.52 -10.94
N HIS A 335 22.01 21.73 -11.48
CA HIS A 335 21.73 20.82 -12.57
C HIS A 335 21.10 19.52 -12.05
N LYS A 336 19.95 19.11 -12.63
CA LYS A 336 19.19 17.92 -12.21
C LYS A 336 20.06 16.65 -12.05
N ASP A 337 21.03 16.44 -12.95
CA ASP A 337 21.87 15.25 -12.98
C ASP A 337 22.81 15.13 -11.77
N PHE A 338 23.03 16.21 -11.01
CA PHE A 338 23.81 16.19 -9.77
C PHE A 338 23.33 15.12 -8.79
N TYR A 339 22.01 14.95 -8.66
CA TYR A 339 21.40 13.94 -7.78
C TYR A 339 21.49 12.50 -8.29
N SER A 340 22.05 12.28 -9.49
CA SER A 340 22.45 10.95 -9.98
C SER A 340 23.82 10.52 -9.47
N ARG A 341 24.61 11.45 -8.96
CA ARG A 341 25.97 11.19 -8.52
C ARG A 341 26.01 10.48 -7.18
N THR A 342 26.99 9.59 -7.04
CA THR A 342 27.21 8.85 -5.80
C THR A 342 28.09 9.60 -4.80
N ASP A 343 28.92 10.54 -5.26
CA ASP A 343 29.80 11.35 -4.43
C ASP A 343 29.14 12.62 -3.87
N ALA A 344 28.03 13.07 -4.48
CA ALA A 344 27.32 14.31 -4.15
C ALA A 344 26.93 14.47 -2.67
N ARG A 345 26.72 13.37 -1.94
CA ARG A 345 26.26 13.37 -0.54
C ARG A 345 27.14 12.50 0.35
N THR A 346 28.39 12.26 -0.02
CA THR A 346 29.29 11.40 0.75
C THR A 346 29.77 12.05 2.05
N ASP A 347 29.78 13.37 2.10
CA ASP A 347 30.13 14.16 3.28
C ASP A 347 29.18 13.91 4.46
N ILE A 348 27.90 13.63 4.19
CA ILE A 348 26.91 13.31 5.23
C ILE A 348 27.30 12.05 6.00
N VAL A 349 27.90 11.06 5.33
CA VAL A 349 28.35 9.82 5.96
C VAL A 349 29.51 10.09 6.91
N GLN A 350 30.36 11.08 6.63
CA GLN A 350 31.45 11.45 7.52
C GLN A 350 30.95 12.26 8.73
N ARG A 351 30.05 13.23 8.50
CA ARG A 351 29.52 14.13 9.54
C ARG A 351 28.51 13.47 10.48
N ALA A 352 27.72 12.51 9.99
CA ALA A 352 26.68 11.88 10.79
C ALA A 352 27.25 11.23 12.07
N SER A 353 26.53 11.33 13.19
CA SER A 353 26.93 10.65 14.42
C SER A 353 26.80 9.13 14.28
N TRP A 354 27.65 8.39 15.00
CA TRP A 354 27.56 6.92 15.04
C TRP A 354 26.28 6.44 15.70
N PHE A 355 25.90 7.08 16.80
CA PHE A 355 24.70 6.76 17.56
C PHE A 355 23.81 7.98 17.65
N HIS A 356 22.54 7.81 17.29
CA HIS A 356 21.49 8.80 17.44
C HIS A 356 20.27 8.09 18.00
N PHE A 357 19.72 8.60 19.11
CA PHE A 357 18.50 8.05 19.69
C PHE A 357 17.34 8.99 19.36
N PRO A 358 16.37 8.58 18.53
CA PRO A 358 15.16 9.36 18.31
C PRO A 358 14.36 9.48 19.61
N TYR A 359 14.11 10.71 20.07
CA TYR A 359 13.41 10.96 21.33
C TYR A 359 12.18 11.88 21.14
N PRO A 360 11.17 11.76 22.02
CA PRO A 360 10.03 12.68 22.07
C PRO A 360 10.43 14.15 22.09
N GLY A 361 9.89 14.96 21.17
CA GLY A 361 10.14 16.40 21.14
C GLY A 361 11.53 16.82 20.62
N GLN A 362 12.24 15.96 19.87
CA GLN A 362 13.57 16.28 19.30
C GLN A 362 13.62 17.46 18.31
N PHE A 363 12.46 17.99 17.93
CA PHE A 363 12.29 19.18 17.08
C PHE A 363 11.63 20.34 17.86
N GLY A 364 11.65 20.32 19.19
CA GLY A 364 11.09 21.38 20.04
C GLY A 364 9.61 21.17 20.39
N PRO A 365 8.91 22.21 20.87
CA PRO A 365 7.52 22.10 21.33
C PRO A 365 6.58 21.82 20.16
N MET A 366 5.68 20.85 20.36
CA MET A 366 4.69 20.45 19.36
C MET A 366 3.68 21.58 19.13
N ARG A 367 3.41 21.89 17.86
CA ARG A 367 2.40 22.87 17.44
C ARG A 367 1.22 22.15 16.79
N PHE A 368 0.05 22.76 16.87
CA PHE A 368 -1.16 22.20 16.28
C PHE A 368 -1.64 23.09 15.15
N ASP A 369 -1.80 22.50 13.98
CA ASP A 369 -2.36 23.14 12.79
C ASP A 369 -3.64 22.38 12.38
N VAL A 370 -4.75 23.11 12.32
CA VAL A 370 -6.09 22.54 12.06
C VAL A 370 -6.17 21.93 10.67
N SER A 371 -5.60 22.59 9.67
CA SER A 371 -5.62 22.13 8.28
C SER A 371 -4.84 20.82 8.16
N VAL A 372 -3.61 20.78 8.66
CA VAL A 372 -2.79 19.55 8.70
C VAL A 372 -3.50 18.43 9.46
N PHE A 373 -4.15 18.74 10.59
CA PHE A 373 -4.90 17.74 11.38
C PHE A 373 -6.04 17.13 10.58
N VAL A 374 -6.85 17.95 9.90
CA VAL A 374 -7.95 17.45 9.07
C VAL A 374 -7.40 16.58 7.92
N GLY A 375 -6.27 16.95 7.32
CA GLY A 375 -5.61 16.14 6.28
C GLY A 375 -5.17 14.78 6.79
N PHE A 376 -4.56 14.74 7.99
CA PHE A 376 -4.20 13.50 8.66
C PHE A 376 -5.39 12.67 9.13
N MET A 377 -6.52 13.28 9.49
CA MET A 377 -7.75 12.56 9.82
C MET A 377 -8.32 11.83 8.62
N VAL A 378 -8.29 12.45 7.44
CA VAL A 378 -8.67 11.79 6.18
C VAL A 378 -7.72 10.64 5.88
N ALA A 379 -6.41 10.88 5.96
CA ALA A 379 -5.41 9.83 5.78
C ALA A 379 -5.56 8.68 6.78
N THR A 380 -6.00 8.97 8.01
CA THR A 380 -6.29 7.99 9.06
C THR A 380 -7.40 7.04 8.64
N ILE A 381 -8.53 7.56 8.15
CA ILE A 381 -9.66 6.72 7.72
C ILE A 381 -9.23 5.79 6.58
N VAL A 382 -8.48 6.34 5.62
CA VAL A 382 -7.99 5.59 4.46
C VAL A 382 -7.00 4.50 4.89
N SER A 383 -6.04 4.85 5.76
CA SER A 383 -5.06 3.90 6.31
C SER A 383 -5.72 2.78 7.10
N ILE A 384 -6.81 3.05 7.85
CA ILE A 384 -7.60 1.99 8.52
C ILE A 384 -8.15 0.99 7.50
N LEU A 385 -8.69 1.47 6.37
CA LEU A 385 -9.26 0.60 5.34
C LEU A 385 -8.19 -0.24 4.65
N ASP A 386 -7.05 0.37 4.34
CA ASP A 386 -5.91 -0.32 3.73
C ASP A 386 -5.37 -1.42 4.67
N SER A 387 -5.14 -1.09 5.94
CA SER A 387 -4.70 -2.04 6.97
C SER A 387 -5.66 -3.21 7.15
N ILE A 388 -6.98 -2.98 7.11
CA ILE A 388 -7.96 -4.07 7.18
C ILE A 388 -7.81 -4.99 5.97
N GLY A 389 -7.72 -4.45 4.76
CA GLY A 389 -7.47 -5.25 3.55
C GLY A 389 -6.21 -6.10 3.68
N ASP A 390 -5.12 -5.49 4.17
CA ASP A 390 -3.84 -6.15 4.40
C ASP A 390 -3.90 -7.25 5.47
N TYR A 391 -4.68 -7.08 6.53
CA TYR A 391 -4.87 -8.12 7.55
C TYR A 391 -5.51 -9.38 6.97
N TYR A 392 -6.56 -9.20 6.16
CA TYR A 392 -7.25 -10.32 5.51
C TYR A 392 -6.39 -10.96 4.42
N ALA A 393 -5.66 -10.15 3.62
CA ALA A 393 -4.72 -10.64 2.63
C ALA A 393 -3.60 -11.46 3.27
N CYS A 394 -3.02 -10.97 4.38
CA CYS A 394 -2.00 -11.67 5.15
C CYS A 394 -2.54 -12.99 5.73
N ALA A 395 -3.74 -12.97 6.33
CA ALA A 395 -4.37 -14.17 6.87
C ALA A 395 -4.59 -15.24 5.78
N SER A 396 -5.05 -14.82 4.61
CA SER A 396 -5.25 -15.68 3.43
C SER A 396 -3.93 -16.30 2.94
N ILE A 397 -2.89 -15.48 2.74
CA ILE A 397 -1.55 -15.95 2.33
C ILE A 397 -0.95 -16.91 3.38
N CYS A 398 -1.18 -16.64 4.67
CA CYS A 398 -0.73 -17.48 5.76
C CYS A 398 -1.60 -18.73 5.99
N LYS A 399 -2.68 -18.91 5.21
CA LYS A 399 -3.67 -19.99 5.35
C LYS A 399 -4.21 -20.09 6.79
N VAL A 400 -4.48 -18.97 7.45
CA VAL A 400 -5.09 -18.93 8.79
C VAL A 400 -6.52 -18.39 8.70
N PRO A 401 -7.38 -18.64 9.71
CA PRO A 401 -8.72 -18.07 9.74
C PRO A 401 -8.67 -16.55 9.62
N PRO A 402 -9.67 -15.92 9.02
CA PRO A 402 -9.70 -14.46 8.93
C PRO A 402 -9.71 -13.83 10.32
N PRO A 403 -9.16 -12.62 10.42
CA PRO A 403 -8.98 -11.96 11.69
C PRO A 403 -10.34 -11.65 12.33
N PRO A 404 -10.59 -12.08 13.57
CA PRO A 404 -11.83 -11.75 14.27
C PRO A 404 -11.86 -10.26 14.61
N ALA A 405 -13.07 -9.67 14.73
CA ALA A 405 -13.26 -8.24 15.00
C ALA A 405 -12.39 -7.66 16.14
N HIS A 406 -12.26 -8.38 17.25
CA HIS A 406 -11.39 -7.95 18.35
C HIS A 406 -9.89 -7.92 18.00
N GLY A 407 -9.44 -8.80 17.10
CA GLY A 407 -8.08 -8.79 16.56
C GLY A 407 -7.86 -7.60 15.63
N VAL A 408 -8.84 -7.31 14.76
CA VAL A 408 -8.81 -6.14 13.86
C VAL A 408 -8.79 -4.84 14.67
N ASN A 409 -9.74 -4.66 15.59
CA ASN A 409 -9.82 -3.50 16.48
C ASN A 409 -8.52 -3.26 17.26
N ARG A 410 -7.88 -4.33 17.74
CA ARG A 410 -6.60 -4.25 18.43
C ARG A 410 -5.44 -3.88 17.50
N GLY A 411 -5.41 -4.42 16.28
CA GLY A 411 -4.45 -4.04 15.25
C GLY A 411 -4.52 -2.53 14.98
N ILE A 412 -5.72 -2.04 14.64
CA ILE A 412 -5.98 -0.62 14.37
C ILE A 412 -5.67 0.28 15.58
N ALA A 413 -6.01 -0.17 16.80
CA ALA A 413 -5.65 0.59 18.00
C ALA A 413 -4.13 0.73 18.13
N ILE A 414 -3.37 -0.36 17.97
CA ILE A 414 -1.90 -0.31 18.06
C ILE A 414 -1.30 0.55 16.94
N GLU A 415 -1.82 0.48 15.72
CA GLU A 415 -1.41 1.37 14.61
C GLU A 415 -1.65 2.85 14.94
N GLY A 416 -2.83 3.19 15.48
CA GLY A 416 -3.13 4.55 15.92
C GLY A 416 -2.24 5.04 17.06
N PHE A 417 -2.01 4.18 18.06
CA PHE A 417 -1.08 4.47 19.16
C PHE A 417 0.34 4.76 18.64
N CYS A 418 0.84 3.92 17.73
CA CYS A 418 2.16 4.11 17.16
C CYS A 418 2.22 5.33 16.23
N SER A 419 1.14 5.65 15.54
CA SER A 419 1.03 6.88 14.75
C SER A 419 1.07 8.14 15.63
N ALA A 420 0.40 8.11 16.78
CA ALA A 420 0.50 9.18 17.77
C ALA A 420 1.94 9.33 18.29
N LEU A 421 2.60 8.20 18.60
CA LEU A 421 4.00 8.17 19.03
C LEU A 421 4.96 8.68 17.93
N SER A 422 4.66 8.40 16.67
CA SER A 422 5.37 8.92 15.49
C SER A 422 5.31 10.45 15.43
N GLY A 423 4.14 11.03 15.74
CA GLY A 423 3.99 12.49 15.90
C GLY A 423 4.85 13.05 17.03
N VAL A 424 4.86 12.38 18.19
CA VAL A 424 5.66 12.79 19.36
C VAL A 424 7.17 12.75 19.08
N ILE A 425 7.66 11.69 18.42
CA ILE A 425 9.07 11.58 18.02
C ILE A 425 9.40 12.53 16.87
N GLY A 426 8.44 12.82 15.99
CA GLY A 426 8.60 13.77 14.90
C GLY A 426 9.04 13.19 13.57
N CYS A 427 8.50 12.03 13.21
CA CYS A 427 8.71 11.45 11.88
C CYS A 427 7.96 12.21 10.76
N GLY A 428 6.98 13.05 11.10
CA GLY A 428 6.18 13.81 10.13
C GLY A 428 5.22 12.96 9.27
N HIS A 429 5.11 11.66 9.56
CA HIS A 429 4.18 10.72 8.91
C HIS A 429 3.68 9.67 9.92
N ALA A 430 2.53 9.07 9.63
CA ALA A 430 2.00 7.94 10.41
C ALA A 430 2.66 6.60 10.00
N THR A 431 2.27 5.53 10.69
CA THR A 431 2.68 4.15 10.37
C THR A 431 1.47 3.31 9.96
N THR A 432 1.62 2.48 8.93
CA THR A 432 0.57 1.58 8.43
C THR A 432 1.14 0.22 8.02
N THR A 433 0.26 -0.75 7.77
CA THR A 433 0.64 -2.07 7.25
C THR A 433 1.16 -2.00 5.82
N TYR A 434 2.19 -2.78 5.49
CA TYR A 434 2.78 -2.80 4.14
C TYR A 434 2.41 -4.07 3.36
N GLY A 435 1.48 -3.94 2.42
CA GLY A 435 1.09 -4.98 1.45
C GLY A 435 2.26 -5.60 0.66
N GLY A 436 3.32 -4.84 0.39
CA GLY A 436 4.52 -5.35 -0.29
C GLY A 436 5.23 -6.47 0.47
N ASN A 437 5.31 -6.35 1.80
CA ASN A 437 5.90 -7.38 2.66
C ASN A 437 4.98 -8.61 2.76
N ILE A 438 3.65 -8.40 2.74
CA ILE A 438 2.65 -9.47 2.69
C ILE A 438 2.80 -10.28 1.40
N GLY A 439 2.94 -9.61 0.25
CA GLY A 439 3.21 -10.25 -1.03
C GLY A 439 4.49 -11.09 -1.03
N ALA A 440 5.56 -10.60 -0.37
CA ALA A 440 6.80 -11.34 -0.21
C ALA A 440 6.65 -12.62 0.63
N ILE A 441 5.71 -12.69 1.57
CA ILE A 441 5.37 -13.94 2.27
C ILE A 441 4.80 -14.96 1.30
N GLY A 442 3.95 -14.53 0.35
CA GLY A 442 3.39 -15.38 -0.69
C GLY A 442 4.47 -16.06 -1.55
N LEU A 443 5.56 -15.35 -1.83
CA LEU A 443 6.70 -15.86 -2.60
C LEU A 443 7.67 -16.70 -1.75
N THR A 444 8.08 -16.20 -0.59
CA THR A 444 9.07 -16.86 0.27
C THR A 444 8.51 -18.07 1.00
N ARG A 445 7.19 -18.12 1.21
CA ARG A 445 6.49 -19.11 2.03
C ARG A 445 6.96 -19.12 3.49
N VAL A 446 7.45 -17.99 4.01
CA VAL A 446 7.93 -17.83 5.40
C VAL A 446 7.05 -16.81 6.12
N ALA A 447 6.11 -17.31 6.93
CA ALA A 447 5.14 -16.49 7.66
C ALA A 447 5.46 -16.36 9.17
N SER A 448 6.61 -16.85 9.63
CA SER A 448 6.91 -16.89 11.07
C SER A 448 6.98 -15.50 11.71
N ARG A 449 6.26 -15.33 12.82
CA ARG A 449 6.25 -14.09 13.61
C ARG A 449 7.64 -13.72 14.16
N TYR A 450 8.48 -14.71 14.45
CA TYR A 450 9.83 -14.47 14.97
C TYR A 450 10.73 -13.80 13.93
N VAL A 451 10.50 -14.06 12.65
CA VAL A 451 11.18 -13.35 11.55
C VAL A 451 10.81 -11.87 11.59
N PHE A 452 9.53 -11.54 11.74
CA PHE A 452 9.08 -10.14 11.81
C PHE A 452 9.47 -9.44 13.12
N MET A 453 9.60 -10.17 14.24
CA MET A 453 10.24 -9.62 15.45
C MET A 453 11.72 -9.29 15.21
N ALA A 454 12.44 -10.12 14.44
CA ALA A 454 13.81 -9.80 14.04
C ALA A 454 13.89 -8.63 13.04
N VAL A 455 12.91 -8.50 12.12
CA VAL A 455 12.77 -7.32 11.24
C VAL A 455 12.65 -6.06 12.09
N ALA A 456 11.77 -6.09 13.10
CA ALA A 456 11.58 -4.98 14.02
C ALA A 456 12.89 -4.58 14.74
N LEU A 457 13.63 -5.56 15.24
CA LEU A 457 14.92 -5.31 15.89
C LEU A 457 15.96 -4.71 14.92
N ILE A 458 16.02 -5.21 13.68
CA ILE A 458 16.90 -4.66 12.64
C ILE A 458 16.58 -3.19 12.38
N TYR A 459 15.30 -2.84 12.25
CA TYR A 459 14.87 -1.46 12.02
C TYR A 459 15.15 -0.54 13.22
N ILE A 460 14.95 -1.01 14.45
CA ILE A 460 15.35 -0.27 15.65
C ILE A 460 16.85 0.00 15.61
N ILE A 461 17.67 -1.01 15.31
CA ILE A 461 19.13 -0.84 15.21
C ILE A 461 19.49 0.13 14.09
N PHE A 462 18.86 0.04 12.92
CA PHE A 462 19.07 0.98 11.81
C PHE A 462 18.72 2.42 12.18
N GLY A 463 17.63 2.62 12.93
CA GLY A 463 17.27 3.93 13.45
C GLY A 463 18.26 4.46 14.48
N LEU A 464 18.85 3.60 15.30
CA LEU A 464 19.81 4.00 16.34
C LEU A 464 21.22 4.32 15.81
N ILE A 465 21.60 3.75 14.67
CA ILE A 465 22.91 3.96 14.06
C ILE A 465 22.80 5.06 12.99
N GLY A 466 23.14 6.30 13.34
CA GLY A 466 22.98 7.46 12.44
C GLY A 466 23.71 7.33 11.10
N LYS A 467 24.86 6.63 11.08
CA LYS A 467 25.59 6.31 9.84
C LYS A 467 24.77 5.48 8.86
N VAL A 468 23.90 4.58 9.35
CA VAL A 468 23.05 3.74 8.49
C VAL A 468 22.07 4.60 7.71
N SER A 469 21.39 5.53 8.38
CA SER A 469 20.49 6.49 7.72
C SER A 469 21.24 7.42 6.74
N ALA A 470 22.44 7.87 7.11
CA ALA A 470 23.30 8.67 6.24
C ALA A 470 23.65 7.92 4.95
N VAL A 471 24.03 6.65 5.04
CA VAL A 471 24.30 5.80 3.86
C VAL A 471 23.06 5.65 2.98
N PHE A 472 21.87 5.42 3.55
CA PHE A 472 20.66 5.31 2.73
C PHE A 472 20.29 6.61 1.99
N ILE A 473 20.61 7.77 2.53
CA ILE A 473 20.39 9.04 1.82
C ILE A 473 21.34 9.25 0.65
N THR A 474 22.49 8.59 0.64
CA THR A 474 23.39 8.63 -0.52
C THR A 474 22.84 7.88 -1.73
N ILE A 475 21.76 7.10 -1.59
CA ILE A 475 21.10 6.40 -2.70
C ILE A 475 20.70 7.44 -3.77
N PRO A 476 21.21 7.32 -5.01
CA PRO A 476 20.89 8.25 -6.08
C PRO A 476 19.39 8.27 -6.37
N TYR A 477 18.85 9.47 -6.59
CA TYR A 477 17.42 9.65 -6.87
C TYR A 477 16.88 8.83 -8.06
N PRO A 478 17.57 8.69 -9.22
CA PRO A 478 17.02 7.88 -10.30
C PRO A 478 16.90 6.38 -9.94
N VAL A 479 17.81 5.86 -9.12
CA VAL A 479 17.73 4.47 -8.62
C VAL A 479 16.51 4.30 -7.73
N LEU A 480 16.29 5.26 -6.81
CA LEU A 480 15.10 5.28 -5.97
C LEU A 480 13.81 5.37 -6.82
N GLY A 481 13.79 6.23 -7.84
CA GLY A 481 12.68 6.36 -8.79
C GLY A 481 12.35 5.03 -9.48
N GLY A 482 13.35 4.32 -10.00
CA GLY A 482 13.17 3.02 -10.65
C GLY A 482 12.64 1.93 -9.71
N VAL A 483 13.09 1.91 -8.45
CA VAL A 483 12.55 0.99 -7.44
C VAL A 483 11.10 1.32 -7.09
N LEU A 484 10.78 2.60 -6.88
CA LEU A 484 9.43 3.05 -6.56
C LEU A 484 8.44 2.78 -7.69
N MET A 485 8.86 2.87 -8.96
CA MET A 485 8.02 2.47 -10.10
C MET A 485 7.53 1.03 -9.98
N VAL A 486 8.43 0.09 -9.65
CA VAL A 486 8.06 -1.33 -9.50
C VAL A 486 7.21 -1.56 -8.26
N MET A 487 7.54 -0.91 -7.15
CA MET A 487 6.78 -1.05 -5.90
C MET A 487 5.35 -0.54 -6.03
N PHE A 488 5.15 0.68 -6.55
CA PHE A 488 3.80 1.24 -6.76
C PHE A 488 3.05 0.53 -7.89
N GLY A 489 3.75 0.05 -8.92
CA GLY A 489 3.15 -0.80 -9.96
C GLY A 489 2.60 -2.11 -9.39
N ALA A 490 3.37 -2.81 -8.55
CA ALA A 490 2.93 -4.02 -7.86
C ALA A 490 1.80 -3.75 -6.88
N PHE A 491 1.87 -2.65 -6.12
CA PHE A 491 0.81 -2.18 -5.22
C PHE A 491 -0.52 -1.98 -5.96
N ASN A 492 -0.52 -1.25 -7.09
CA ASN A 492 -1.72 -1.05 -7.91
C ASN A 492 -2.29 -2.39 -8.43
N GLY A 493 -1.42 -3.35 -8.78
CA GLY A 493 -1.84 -4.70 -9.17
C GLY A 493 -2.57 -5.45 -8.05
N VAL A 494 -2.06 -5.38 -6.81
CA VAL A 494 -2.72 -5.98 -5.63
C VAL A 494 -4.07 -5.32 -5.38
N VAL A 495 -4.15 -3.99 -5.43
CA VAL A 495 -5.40 -3.25 -5.24
C VAL A 495 -6.45 -3.65 -6.28
N LEU A 496 -6.07 -3.75 -7.55
CA LEU A 496 -6.96 -4.19 -8.63
C LEU A 496 -7.39 -5.66 -8.47
N SER A 497 -6.57 -6.51 -7.87
CA SER A 497 -6.94 -7.91 -7.62
C SER A 497 -8.14 -8.06 -6.67
N ASN A 498 -8.38 -7.08 -5.78
CA ASN A 498 -9.55 -7.07 -4.91
C ASN A 498 -10.88 -6.90 -5.67
N LEU A 499 -10.86 -6.45 -6.93
CA LEU A 499 -12.04 -6.43 -7.79
C LEU A 499 -12.52 -7.83 -8.17
N GLN A 500 -11.71 -8.88 -7.98
CA GLN A 500 -12.13 -10.27 -8.21
C GLN A 500 -13.29 -10.68 -7.28
N ALA A 501 -13.44 -10.03 -6.12
CA ALA A 501 -14.56 -10.24 -5.23
C ALA A 501 -15.85 -9.55 -5.70
N VAL A 502 -15.78 -8.63 -6.66
CA VAL A 502 -16.90 -7.78 -7.11
C VAL A 502 -17.42 -8.27 -8.46
N SER A 503 -18.74 -8.16 -8.67
CA SER A 503 -19.32 -8.43 -9.99
C SER A 503 -18.98 -7.29 -10.97
N LEU A 504 -17.97 -7.50 -11.82
CA LEU A 504 -17.58 -6.55 -12.89
C LEU A 504 -18.47 -6.61 -14.14
N SER A 505 -19.45 -7.51 -14.20
CA SER A 505 -20.47 -7.52 -15.25
C SER A 505 -21.61 -6.53 -14.99
N SER A 506 -21.70 -5.99 -13.78
CA SER A 506 -22.71 -5.01 -13.41
C SER A 506 -22.34 -3.61 -13.90
N THR A 507 -23.23 -3.00 -14.69
CA THR A 507 -23.13 -1.59 -15.09
C THR A 507 -23.08 -0.68 -13.86
N ARG A 508 -23.84 -0.96 -12.80
CA ARG A 508 -23.81 -0.19 -11.54
C ARG A 508 -22.39 -0.11 -11.01
N ASN A 509 -21.74 -1.25 -10.81
CA ASN A 509 -20.43 -1.32 -10.20
C ASN A 509 -19.36 -0.66 -11.07
N LEU A 510 -19.39 -0.92 -12.38
CA LEU A 510 -18.48 -0.29 -13.34
C LEU A 510 -18.63 1.24 -13.35
N THR A 511 -19.86 1.76 -13.33
CA THR A 511 -20.12 3.20 -13.28
C THR A 511 -19.61 3.80 -11.98
N ILE A 512 -19.87 3.19 -10.82
CA ILE A 512 -19.40 3.70 -9.52
C ILE A 512 -17.87 3.77 -9.50
N ILE A 513 -17.19 2.69 -9.86
CA ILE A 513 -15.73 2.60 -9.88
C ILE A 513 -15.14 3.62 -10.85
N GLY A 514 -15.63 3.65 -12.09
CA GLY A 514 -15.12 4.53 -13.14
C GLY A 514 -15.32 6.01 -12.82
N THR A 515 -16.52 6.40 -12.38
CA THR A 515 -16.81 7.79 -12.01
C THR A 515 -16.02 8.22 -10.78
N ALA A 516 -15.87 7.37 -9.77
CA ALA A 516 -15.05 7.66 -8.60
C ALA A 516 -13.58 7.91 -8.95
N LEU A 517 -12.99 7.07 -9.81
CA LEU A 517 -11.63 7.25 -10.30
C LEU A 517 -11.48 8.55 -11.09
N PHE A 518 -12.43 8.85 -11.98
CA PHE A 518 -12.36 10.05 -12.81
C PHE A 518 -12.47 11.32 -11.98
N VAL A 519 -13.47 11.41 -11.09
CA VAL A 519 -13.66 12.56 -10.18
C VAL A 519 -12.47 12.70 -9.23
N GLY A 520 -11.96 11.59 -8.70
CA GLY A 520 -10.80 11.57 -7.81
C GLY A 520 -9.52 12.12 -8.45
N LEU A 521 -9.37 12.04 -9.77
CA LEU A 521 -8.25 12.66 -10.49
C LEU A 521 -8.57 14.10 -10.93
N MET A 522 -9.81 14.35 -11.34
CA MET A 522 -10.25 15.63 -11.90
C MET A 522 -10.31 16.75 -10.85
N VAL A 523 -10.89 16.48 -9.67
CA VAL A 523 -11.09 17.52 -8.64
C VAL A 523 -9.77 18.06 -8.10
N PRO A 524 -8.78 17.23 -7.70
CA PRO A 524 -7.47 17.74 -7.29
C PRO A 524 -6.74 18.52 -8.37
N GLN A 525 -6.92 18.14 -9.64
CA GLN A 525 -6.31 18.85 -10.77
C GLN A 525 -6.96 20.23 -10.95
N TRP A 526 -8.29 20.31 -10.89
CA TRP A 526 -9.03 21.58 -10.92
C TRP A 526 -8.62 22.52 -9.78
N VAL A 527 -8.51 22.00 -8.54
CA VAL A 527 -8.06 22.77 -7.38
C VAL A 527 -6.66 23.36 -7.59
N LYS A 528 -5.77 22.64 -8.27
CA LYS A 528 -4.40 23.09 -8.54
C LYS A 528 -4.35 24.17 -9.62
N ASP A 529 -5.17 24.05 -10.66
CA ASP A 529 -5.08 24.91 -11.84
C ASP A 529 -5.74 26.29 -11.63
N TYR A 530 -6.59 26.45 -10.61
CA TYR A 530 -7.28 27.70 -10.29
C TYR A 530 -6.67 28.37 -9.05
N ASP A 531 -6.33 29.66 -9.15
CA ASP A 531 -5.90 30.48 -8.01
C ASP A 531 -7.11 30.77 -7.10
N LYS A 532 -7.02 30.37 -5.82
CA LYS A 532 -8.09 30.47 -4.80
C LYS A 532 -9.43 29.86 -5.25
N PRO A 533 -9.51 28.53 -5.43
CA PRO A 533 -10.73 27.87 -5.91
C PRO A 533 -11.91 28.03 -4.94
N ILE A 534 -11.63 28.25 -3.65
CA ILE A 534 -12.63 28.41 -2.60
C ILE A 534 -12.39 29.75 -1.90
N ASN A 535 -13.46 30.53 -1.75
CA ASN A 535 -13.45 31.79 -1.02
C ASN A 535 -14.75 31.93 -0.22
N THR A 536 -14.74 31.38 1.00
CA THR A 536 -15.84 31.45 1.97
C THR A 536 -15.76 32.70 2.86
N GLY A 537 -14.67 33.48 2.74
CA GLY A 537 -14.38 34.63 3.61
C GLY A 537 -13.68 34.27 4.91
N ASN A 538 -13.46 32.98 5.20
CA ASN A 538 -12.63 32.50 6.31
C ASN A 538 -11.44 31.70 5.77
N LYS A 539 -10.23 32.20 5.99
CA LYS A 539 -8.99 31.58 5.52
C LYS A 539 -8.83 30.12 5.98
N ASP A 540 -9.13 29.83 7.25
CA ASP A 540 -8.97 28.47 7.79
C ASP A 540 -9.95 27.48 7.13
N ALA A 541 -11.16 27.94 6.83
CA ALA A 541 -12.16 27.13 6.13
C ALA A 541 -11.77 26.91 4.66
N ASP A 542 -11.27 27.96 4.00
CA ASP A 542 -10.81 27.89 2.62
C ASP A 542 -9.63 26.92 2.48
N ASP A 543 -8.65 26.99 3.40
CA ASP A 543 -7.50 26.10 3.43
C ASP A 543 -7.92 24.64 3.67
N VAL A 544 -8.86 24.40 4.60
CA VAL A 544 -9.41 23.06 4.88
C VAL A 544 -10.15 22.50 3.66
N ILE A 545 -11.08 23.25 3.05
CA ILE A 545 -11.86 22.76 1.91
C ILE A 545 -10.94 22.52 0.72
N THR A 546 -10.01 23.43 0.45
CA THR A 546 -9.05 23.31 -0.65
C THR A 546 -8.16 22.07 -0.46
N MET A 547 -7.70 21.80 0.77
CA MET A 547 -6.96 20.58 1.07
C MET A 547 -7.78 19.31 0.87
N LEU A 548 -9.04 19.29 1.33
CA LEU A 548 -9.93 18.13 1.17
C LEU A 548 -10.17 17.83 -0.32
N LEU A 549 -10.43 18.86 -1.12
CA LEU A 549 -10.64 18.72 -2.57
C LEU A 549 -9.34 18.41 -3.32
N GLY A 550 -8.20 18.89 -2.84
CA GLY A 550 -6.87 18.57 -3.36
C GLY A 550 -6.44 17.12 -3.13
N ASN A 551 -7.18 16.36 -2.32
CA ASN A 551 -6.88 14.97 -2.02
C ASN A 551 -7.68 14.00 -2.93
N PRO A 552 -7.01 13.25 -3.82
CA PRO A 552 -7.68 12.34 -4.75
C PRO A 552 -8.41 11.19 -4.04
N ASN A 553 -7.83 10.66 -2.96
CA ASN A 553 -8.41 9.51 -2.27
C ASN A 553 -9.73 9.89 -1.58
N LEU A 554 -9.84 11.12 -1.07
CA LEU A 554 -11.05 11.61 -0.44
C LEU A 554 -12.13 11.87 -1.48
N THR A 555 -11.80 12.63 -2.52
CA THR A 555 -12.76 13.03 -3.54
C THR A 555 -13.34 11.82 -4.27
N GLY A 556 -12.48 10.88 -4.70
CA GLY A 556 -12.95 9.64 -5.32
C GLY A 556 -13.57 8.66 -4.33
N GLY A 557 -12.98 8.50 -3.14
CA GLY A 557 -13.43 7.52 -2.15
C GLY A 557 -14.75 7.86 -1.48
N VAL A 558 -14.96 9.13 -1.12
CA VAL A 558 -16.25 9.62 -0.60
C VAL A 558 -17.33 9.45 -1.66
N LEU A 559 -17.04 9.77 -2.93
CA LEU A 559 -17.98 9.56 -4.02
C LEU A 559 -18.30 8.08 -4.22
N ALA A 560 -17.29 7.21 -4.24
CA ALA A 560 -17.48 5.76 -4.35
C ALA A 560 -18.33 5.22 -3.20
N CYS A 561 -18.06 5.66 -1.97
CA CYS A 561 -18.82 5.30 -0.78
C CYS A 561 -20.27 5.76 -0.88
N PHE A 562 -20.47 7.02 -1.25
CA PHE A 562 -21.79 7.63 -1.40
C PHE A 562 -22.62 6.88 -2.45
N LEU A 563 -22.06 6.64 -3.64
CA LEU A 563 -22.77 5.96 -4.72
C LEU A 563 -23.02 4.48 -4.40
N ASP A 564 -22.06 3.78 -3.77
CA ASP A 564 -22.25 2.36 -3.41
C ASP A 564 -23.33 2.16 -2.34
N ASN A 565 -23.57 3.15 -1.47
CA ASN A 565 -24.63 3.06 -0.46
C ASN A 565 -25.99 3.61 -0.93
N THR A 566 -26.02 4.51 -1.92
CA THR A 566 -27.26 5.12 -2.41
C THR A 566 -27.86 4.39 -3.60
N ILE A 567 -27.03 3.79 -4.46
CA ILE A 567 -27.51 3.05 -5.64
C ILE A 567 -27.86 1.61 -5.23
N PRO A 568 -29.10 1.15 -5.48
CA PRO A 568 -29.53 -0.21 -5.16
C PRO A 568 -28.61 -1.27 -5.78
N GLY A 569 -28.20 -2.27 -5.00
CA GLY A 569 -27.37 -3.39 -5.47
C GLY A 569 -27.38 -4.54 -4.45
N THR A 570 -27.22 -5.77 -4.92
CA THR A 570 -27.23 -6.95 -4.02
C THR A 570 -25.89 -7.10 -3.30
N ARG A 571 -25.86 -7.89 -2.22
CA ARG A 571 -24.65 -8.09 -1.41
C ARG A 571 -23.58 -8.87 -2.17
N GLU A 572 -24.02 -9.79 -3.02
CA GLU A 572 -23.19 -10.61 -3.91
C GLU A 572 -22.62 -9.74 -5.03
N GLU A 573 -23.45 -8.90 -5.65
CA GLU A 573 -23.03 -7.96 -6.69
C GLU A 573 -21.97 -6.99 -6.17
N ARG A 574 -22.14 -6.48 -4.94
CA ARG A 574 -21.19 -5.59 -4.25
C ARG A 574 -19.89 -6.28 -3.80
N GLY A 575 -19.84 -7.61 -3.87
CA GLY A 575 -18.73 -8.41 -3.37
C GLY A 575 -18.67 -8.58 -1.86
N LEU A 576 -19.67 -8.09 -1.13
CA LEU A 576 -19.76 -8.23 0.33
C LEU A 576 -19.96 -9.69 0.74
N ALA A 577 -20.77 -10.44 -0.02
CA ALA A 577 -21.01 -11.85 0.28
C ALA A 577 -19.75 -12.72 0.08
N ALA A 578 -18.94 -12.44 -0.94
CA ALA A 578 -17.66 -13.12 -1.15
C ALA A 578 -16.66 -12.81 -0.02
N TRP A 579 -16.67 -11.57 0.46
CA TRP A 579 -15.86 -11.13 1.58
C TRP A 579 -16.29 -11.77 2.91
N GLU A 580 -17.60 -11.94 3.13
CA GLU A 580 -18.15 -12.68 4.28
C GLU A 580 -17.92 -14.20 4.17
N ALA A 581 -17.97 -14.77 2.97
CA ALA A 581 -17.72 -16.19 2.75
C ALA A 581 -16.27 -16.58 3.08
N LEU A 582 -15.31 -15.66 2.95
CA LEU A 582 -13.95 -15.84 3.46
C LEU A 582 -13.95 -16.05 4.99
N GLU A 583 -14.90 -15.45 5.72
CA GLU A 583 -15.10 -15.59 7.18
C GLU A 583 -15.76 -16.89 7.61
N ASP A 584 -16.67 -17.41 6.79
CA ASP A 584 -17.56 -18.49 7.17
C ASP A 584 -17.21 -19.87 6.61
N ASN A 585 -16.15 -20.02 5.81
CA ASN A 585 -15.80 -21.30 5.17
C ASN A 585 -15.34 -22.37 6.21
N PRO A 586 -16.21 -23.31 6.65
CA PRO A 586 -15.90 -24.27 7.71
C PRO A 586 -15.04 -25.43 7.21
N SER A 587 -14.93 -25.55 5.88
CA SER A 587 -14.24 -26.58 5.11
C SER A 587 -12.82 -26.20 4.68
N ALA A 588 -12.37 -24.98 5.00
CA ALA A 588 -11.01 -24.55 4.70
C ALA A 588 -10.00 -25.23 5.64
N ASN A 589 -9.04 -25.96 5.08
CA ASN A 589 -7.91 -26.52 5.82
C ASN A 589 -6.95 -25.39 6.22
N TYR A 590 -7.20 -24.77 7.38
CA TYR A 590 -6.31 -23.77 7.94
C TYR A 590 -5.04 -24.40 8.52
N SER A 591 -3.91 -23.72 8.35
CA SER A 591 -2.59 -24.16 8.81
C SER A 591 -2.43 -24.08 10.33
N GLU A 592 -3.12 -23.12 10.96
CA GLU A 592 -3.21 -22.83 12.39
C GLU A 592 -4.61 -22.27 12.72
N GLY A 593 -5.06 -22.35 13.99
CA GLY A 593 -6.38 -21.89 14.42
C GLY A 593 -6.44 -20.42 14.86
N TYR A 594 -7.59 -20.00 15.39
CA TYR A 594 -7.82 -18.62 15.90
C TYR A 594 -6.89 -18.21 17.06
N GLU A 595 -6.19 -19.16 17.68
CA GLU A 595 -5.21 -18.93 18.75
C GLU A 595 -4.10 -17.95 18.35
N VAL A 596 -3.79 -17.84 17.05
CA VAL A 596 -2.80 -16.90 16.51
C VAL A 596 -3.14 -15.45 16.88
N TYR A 597 -4.43 -15.12 16.97
CA TYR A 597 -4.92 -13.77 17.26
C TYR A 597 -5.09 -13.48 18.75
N ASN A 598 -4.83 -14.42 19.66
CA ASN A 598 -5.00 -14.17 21.09
C ASN A 598 -3.93 -13.20 21.60
N PRO A 599 -4.26 -12.19 22.40
CA PRO A 599 -3.28 -11.22 22.88
C PRO A 599 -2.22 -11.87 23.79
N LEU A 600 -1.05 -11.23 23.90
CA LEU A 600 0.00 -11.66 24.80
C LEU A 600 -0.54 -11.75 26.24
N PHE A 601 -0.29 -12.86 26.93
CA PHE A 601 -0.79 -13.16 28.29
C PHE A 601 -2.31 -13.34 28.44
N PHE A 602 -3.07 -13.53 27.36
CA PHE A 602 -4.52 -13.76 27.44
C PHE A 602 -4.90 -14.85 28.46
N ASP A 603 -4.14 -15.93 28.56
CA ASP A 603 -4.38 -17.02 29.51
C ASP A 603 -4.38 -16.59 30.98
N LYS A 604 -3.63 -15.54 31.33
CA LYS A 604 -3.61 -14.99 32.69
C LYS A 604 -4.79 -14.05 32.94
N VAL A 605 -5.23 -13.32 31.92
CA VAL A 605 -6.22 -12.23 32.06
C VAL A 605 -7.66 -12.68 31.72
N LYS A 606 -7.85 -13.84 31.08
CA LYS A 606 -9.17 -14.36 30.65
C LYS A 606 -10.23 -14.47 31.75
N HIS A 607 -9.82 -14.45 33.02
CA HIS A 607 -10.72 -14.54 34.18
C HIS A 607 -11.40 -13.21 34.54
N PHE A 608 -10.89 -12.07 34.06
CA PHE A 608 -11.46 -10.76 34.37
C PHE A 608 -12.71 -10.47 33.53
N LYS A 609 -13.86 -10.24 34.19
CA LYS A 609 -15.14 -9.93 33.54
C LYS A 609 -15.13 -8.62 32.74
N ILE A 610 -14.22 -7.69 33.05
CA ILE A 610 -14.09 -6.40 32.38
C ILE A 610 -13.69 -6.55 30.90
N LEU A 611 -13.03 -7.66 30.54
CA LEU A 611 -12.63 -7.95 29.15
C LEU A 611 -13.81 -8.05 28.19
N LYS A 612 -15.03 -8.33 28.69
CA LYS A 612 -16.24 -8.37 27.87
C LYS A 612 -16.63 -7.01 27.29
N PHE A 613 -16.20 -5.92 27.93
CA PHE A 613 -16.51 -4.54 27.52
C PHE A 613 -15.40 -3.91 26.66
N LEU A 614 -14.26 -4.58 26.50
CA LEU A 614 -13.15 -4.09 25.68
C LEU A 614 -13.23 -4.70 24.27
N PRO A 615 -13.60 -3.92 23.24
CA PRO A 615 -13.86 -4.45 21.90
C PRO A 615 -12.60 -4.89 21.15
N PHE A 616 -11.39 -4.61 21.68
CA PHE A 616 -10.10 -5.07 21.18
C PHE A 616 -9.55 -6.33 21.91
N MET A 617 -10.27 -6.84 22.92
CA MET A 617 -9.90 -8.04 23.66
C MET A 617 -10.87 -9.20 23.36
N PRO A 618 -10.41 -10.47 23.40
CA PRO A 618 -11.31 -11.60 23.28
C PRO A 618 -12.21 -11.69 24.52
N ALA A 619 -13.51 -11.87 24.33
CA ALA A 619 -14.43 -12.13 25.43
C ALA A 619 -14.13 -13.51 26.08
N PRO A 620 -14.20 -13.64 27.41
CA PRO A 620 -14.05 -14.94 28.08
C PRO A 620 -15.08 -15.94 27.54
N GLN A 621 -14.66 -17.17 27.20
CA GLN A 621 -15.59 -18.22 26.77
C GLN A 621 -16.56 -18.55 27.91
N VAL A 622 -17.83 -18.16 27.74
CA VAL A 622 -18.93 -18.65 28.58
C VAL A 622 -19.32 -20.03 28.04
N LYS A 623 -19.11 -21.10 28.81
CA LYS A 623 -19.57 -22.46 28.46
C LYS A 623 -21.07 -22.41 28.11
N GLY A 624 -21.43 -22.79 26.88
CA GLY A 624 -22.82 -23.03 26.47
C GLY A 624 -23.46 -22.05 25.48
N LEU A 625 -22.83 -20.92 25.12
CA LEU A 625 -23.34 -20.06 24.05
C LEU A 625 -22.55 -20.23 22.76
N LYS A 626 -23.22 -20.72 21.69
CA LYS A 626 -22.72 -20.59 20.31
C LYS A 626 -22.50 -19.10 20.03
N ARG A 627 -21.29 -18.74 19.61
CA ARG A 627 -20.86 -17.39 19.25
C ARG A 627 -21.78 -16.84 18.15
N LYS A 628 -22.68 -15.90 18.47
CA LYS A 628 -23.23 -15.02 17.42
C LYS A 628 -22.10 -14.11 16.98
N ARG A 629 -21.56 -14.36 15.78
CA ARG A 629 -20.52 -13.55 15.16
C ARG A 629 -21.11 -12.18 14.84
N PHE A 630 -20.44 -11.12 15.25
CA PHE A 630 -20.85 -9.76 14.96
C PHE A 630 -20.38 -9.37 13.55
N LEU A 631 -21.07 -9.96 12.58
CA LEU A 631 -21.28 -9.50 11.21
C LEU A 631 -22.39 -10.33 10.53
N SER A 632 -23.24 -11.03 11.31
CA SER A 632 -24.52 -11.51 10.76
C SER A 632 -25.39 -10.29 10.48
N LEU A 633 -25.52 -9.94 9.21
CA LEU A 633 -26.31 -8.84 8.69
C LEU A 633 -27.84 -9.04 8.83
N ASP A 634 -28.30 -9.75 9.86
CA ASP A 634 -29.70 -10.05 10.12
C ASP A 634 -30.17 -9.41 11.43
N LEU A 635 -30.48 -8.11 11.35
CA LEU A 635 -31.36 -7.43 12.30
C LEU A 635 -32.30 -6.54 11.48
N GLY A 636 -33.20 -7.20 10.77
CA GLY A 636 -34.21 -6.57 9.92
C GLY A 636 -35.38 -7.51 9.59
N ASN A 637 -35.71 -8.46 10.48
CA ASN A 637 -36.93 -9.26 10.33
C ASN A 637 -37.55 -9.54 11.71
N HIS A 638 -38.12 -8.51 12.32
CA HIS A 638 -39.11 -8.72 13.36
C HIS A 638 -40.41 -9.10 12.67
N HIS A 639 -40.76 -10.38 12.59
CA HIS A 639 -42.13 -10.92 12.60
C HIS A 639 -42.07 -12.44 12.84
N GLY A 640 -42.67 -12.89 13.95
CA GLY A 640 -43.13 -14.28 14.13
C GLY A 640 -42.15 -15.30 14.73
N MET A 641 -42.13 -15.44 16.06
CA MET A 641 -41.90 -16.74 16.70
C MET A 641 -42.84 -16.92 17.90
N THR A 642 -44.05 -17.37 17.58
CA THR A 642 -44.93 -18.11 18.50
C THR A 642 -44.50 -19.58 18.55
N GLY A 643 -44.30 -20.10 19.76
CA GLY A 643 -44.62 -21.48 20.14
C GLY A 643 -43.70 -22.62 19.66
N ALA A 644 -42.92 -23.18 20.59
CA ALA A 644 -42.69 -24.63 20.69
C ALA A 644 -41.98 -24.94 22.02
N TYR A 645 -42.75 -25.17 23.08
CA TYR A 645 -42.31 -25.97 24.22
C TYR A 645 -42.59 -27.43 23.88
N THR A 646 -41.55 -28.25 23.82
CA THR A 646 -41.71 -29.71 23.87
C THR A 646 -40.67 -30.27 24.83
N THR A 647 -41.21 -30.71 25.97
CA THR A 647 -40.66 -31.67 26.94
C THR A 647 -40.03 -32.89 26.28
N THR A 648 -38.90 -33.37 26.79
CA THR A 648 -38.73 -34.79 27.16
C THR A 648 -37.47 -35.05 27.99
N ARG A 649 -37.74 -35.65 29.17
CA ARG A 649 -36.90 -36.34 30.18
C ARG A 649 -35.79 -35.59 30.90
#